data_AF-A0A1G4B724-F1
#
_entry.id   AF-A0A1G4B724-F1
#
_cell.length_a   1.000
_cell.length_b   1.000
_cell.length_c   1.000
_cell.angle_alpha   90.00
_cell.angle_beta   90.00
_cell.angle_gamma   90.00
#
_symmetry.space_group_name_H-M   'P 1'
#
loop_
_entity.id
_entity.type
_entity.pdbx_description
1 polymer ?
#
loop_
_entity_poly.entity_id
_entity_poly.type
_entity_poly.pdbx_seq_one_letter_code
_entity_poly.pdbx_strand_id
1 'polypeptide(L)'
;MATFKPSKILVFGATGQIGVFITAALLNASPSFDQITIFTSPTTVERKSGLLDGWKKKGLKVIAGDVDDTEQIKAAYKDTDTVISALGRNVIEKQIDLIKLAEETDSVKWFFPSEYGTDIEYGPKSPNEKPHQAKLKVRKYIRENIQRLKYTYLVTGPYVDMFLTLPAIAQEAGGFDTAARKAVLIEDGEGKTGLITMKDVGTTLVASLRHPEASFNRALKVQSFVATGKEIVAEYEKQTGDKWEIVYSSLQTLEEAEEKAWANAIPYATIFTLRRIWAEGGTLYEKTDNERIGLGPNDVESLEVAVKRSLASFVNMAPSGIRQCVHDISLYLLVLISVSTLGPLQFGFHLAELNAPQDVLTCRKKSIAAKGVTLTWVHSKAPDTESWLPDCIPMTDAVFATVSSIFTVGGLVGALCAGPFSSKRGRRPAMRVTAILYIIGAVIETLAGGAAALAIGRFFTGLAAGASTVIVPLYISEIAPPKERGLFGAMTQVSINVGILAVQTLGFFLSYGKAWRWILAVGVFIALAQASGLMLIPESPAWLAANGDAPKARRTLQRIRGKDFDIREEVENWDGEVHAEQEGLLTQNDDMPPVSPGLAKHNSRVHLGFFEVIKDPLHRPAIAAVIGIMFAQQLCGINSVIMYSVSLLNDLLPVSSALLTIMISVVNLITTAACSPLPDKLGRKSCILISIIGQGVSSLVLALSIQFGVKILSALSVVSFVAFFAVGLGPVPFILASEMVGQEAVGAVQSWSLGSNYVATFLVAQFFPIVNNALNQWLGGAGWVYFLFAGFAALFALFVSVKVPETKGKKDADEVWGRTRRLD
;
A
#
# COMPACT_ATOMS: atom_id res chain seq x y z
N MET A 1 -25.20 57.67 6.56
CA MET A 1 -25.72 56.28 6.63
C MET A 1 -24.70 55.46 7.39
N ALA A 2 -25.10 54.62 8.36
CA ALA A 2 -24.14 53.75 9.03
C ALA A 2 -23.50 52.82 8.00
N THR A 3 -22.18 52.84 7.91
CA THR A 3 -21.40 51.95 7.04
C THR A 3 -21.67 50.51 7.47
N PHE A 4 -22.17 49.67 6.56
CA PHE A 4 -22.41 48.25 6.85
C PHE A 4 -21.11 47.64 7.37
N LYS A 5 -21.17 46.97 8.52
CA LYS A 5 -20.02 46.32 9.14
C LYS A 5 -20.35 44.84 9.34
N PRO A 6 -19.70 43.92 8.62
CA PRO A 6 -19.89 42.49 8.82
C PRO A 6 -19.60 42.09 10.26
N SER A 7 -20.50 41.32 10.86
CA SER A 7 -20.45 40.91 12.27
C SER A 7 -20.66 39.40 12.42
N LYS A 8 -21.69 38.85 11.78
CA LYS A 8 -22.07 37.42 11.84
C LYS A 8 -21.81 36.73 10.52
N ILE A 9 -20.70 35.99 10.47
CA ILE A 9 -20.18 35.37 9.25
C ILE A 9 -20.46 33.88 9.24
N LEU A 10 -21.00 33.37 8.14
CA LEU A 10 -21.20 31.95 7.88
C LEU A 10 -20.30 31.46 6.75
N VAL A 11 -19.61 30.35 6.95
CA VAL A 11 -18.68 29.76 5.96
C VAL A 11 -19.14 28.36 5.55
N PHE A 12 -19.36 28.16 4.25
CA PHE A 12 -19.50 26.83 3.64
C PHE A 12 -18.16 26.36 3.10
N GLY A 13 -17.91 25.05 3.14
CA GLY A 13 -16.63 24.49 2.69
C GLY A 13 -15.44 24.87 3.59
N ALA A 14 -15.70 25.29 4.83
CA ALA A 14 -14.72 25.82 5.77
C ALA A 14 -13.54 24.88 6.08
N THR A 15 -13.70 23.56 5.93
CA THR A 15 -12.64 22.59 6.18
C THR A 15 -11.96 22.08 4.91
N GLY A 16 -12.34 22.61 3.73
CA GLY A 16 -11.74 22.29 2.44
C GLY A 16 -10.38 22.99 2.25
N GLN A 17 -9.74 22.72 1.11
CA GLN A 17 -8.36 23.18 0.81
C GLN A 17 -8.13 24.65 1.12
N ILE A 18 -8.95 25.55 0.55
CA ILE A 18 -8.83 26.99 0.81
C ILE A 18 -9.62 27.45 2.04
N GLY A 19 -10.70 26.73 2.37
CA GLY A 19 -11.59 27.05 3.49
C GLY A 19 -10.86 27.09 4.83
N VAL A 20 -9.86 26.22 5.03
CA VAL A 20 -9.06 26.19 6.28
C VAL A 20 -8.31 27.50 6.50
N PHE A 21 -7.73 28.07 5.44
CA PHE A 21 -6.98 29.32 5.52
C PHE A 21 -7.91 30.52 5.70
N ILE A 22 -9.05 30.53 5.00
CA ILE A 22 -10.10 31.54 5.18
C ILE A 22 -10.61 31.53 6.62
N THR A 23 -10.97 30.35 7.13
CA THR A 23 -11.52 30.20 8.50
C THR A 23 -10.48 30.57 9.56
N ALA A 24 -9.22 30.17 9.36
CA ALA A 24 -8.14 30.56 10.26
C ALA A 24 -7.90 32.07 10.26
N ALA A 25 -7.93 32.73 9.10
CA ALA A 25 -7.78 34.19 9.00
C ALA A 25 -8.95 34.92 9.68
N LEU A 26 -10.18 34.45 9.51
CA LEU A 26 -11.36 35.02 10.19
C LEU A 26 -11.24 34.90 11.71
N LEU A 27 -10.86 33.72 12.23
CA LEU A 27 -10.73 33.48 13.67
C LEU A 27 -9.56 34.24 14.32
N ASN A 28 -8.52 34.55 13.55
CA ASN A 28 -7.37 35.31 14.02
C ASN A 28 -7.47 36.81 13.70
N ALA A 29 -8.57 37.27 13.09
CA ALA A 29 -8.73 38.65 12.70
C ALA A 29 -8.74 39.58 13.93
N SER A 30 -8.06 40.72 13.80
CA SER A 30 -8.07 41.80 14.80
C SER A 30 -8.47 43.12 14.14
N PRO A 31 -9.55 43.80 14.61
CA PRO A 31 -10.50 43.35 15.64
C PRO A 31 -11.19 42.03 15.27
N SER A 32 -11.74 41.30 16.25
CA SER A 32 -12.49 40.07 15.97
C SER A 32 -13.85 40.36 15.32
N PHE A 33 -14.46 39.34 14.72
CA PHE A 33 -15.88 39.37 14.33
C PHE A 33 -16.73 38.84 15.48
N ASP A 34 -17.98 39.28 15.61
CA ASP A 34 -18.83 38.95 16.76
C ASP A 34 -19.21 37.46 16.76
N GLN A 35 -19.46 36.89 15.58
CA GLN A 35 -19.76 35.47 15.43
C GLN A 35 -19.21 34.94 14.10
N ILE A 36 -18.45 33.84 14.19
CA ILE A 36 -17.99 33.09 13.02
C ILE A 36 -18.60 31.70 13.14
N THR A 37 -19.38 31.32 12.13
CA THR A 37 -20.09 30.05 12.05
C THR A 37 -19.62 29.29 10.81
N ILE A 38 -19.46 27.97 10.92
CA ILE A 38 -19.30 27.11 9.75
C ILE A 38 -20.54 26.24 9.58
N PHE A 39 -20.91 25.97 8.33
CA PHE A 39 -21.89 24.96 7.97
C PHE A 39 -21.17 23.79 7.33
N THR A 40 -21.27 22.60 7.92
CA THR A 40 -20.54 21.42 7.46
C THR A 40 -21.32 20.14 7.73
N SER A 41 -21.04 19.06 6.99
CA SER A 41 -21.78 17.81 7.17
C SER A 41 -21.53 17.20 8.55
N PRO A 42 -22.51 16.47 9.12
CA PRO A 42 -22.31 15.70 10.35
C PRO A 42 -21.05 14.83 10.30
N THR A 43 -20.82 14.16 9.17
CA THR A 43 -19.61 13.36 8.91
C THR A 43 -18.32 14.18 9.04
N THR A 44 -18.32 15.43 8.56
CA THR A 44 -17.14 16.31 8.70
C THR A 44 -16.91 16.72 10.15
N VAL A 45 -17.98 16.93 10.92
CA VAL A 45 -17.90 17.23 12.36
C VAL A 45 -17.19 16.11 13.12
N GLU A 46 -17.50 14.87 12.78
CA GLU A 46 -16.88 13.69 13.38
C GLU A 46 -15.43 13.50 12.90
N ARG A 47 -15.23 13.46 11.58
CA ARG A 47 -13.94 13.17 10.93
C ARG A 47 -12.84 14.18 11.26
N LYS A 48 -13.19 15.47 11.33
CA LYS A 48 -12.27 16.61 11.56
C LYS A 48 -12.44 17.24 12.95
N SER A 49 -13.00 16.50 13.91
CA SER A 49 -13.21 16.95 15.30
C SER A 49 -12.00 17.66 15.91
N GLY A 50 -10.77 17.14 15.74
CA GLY A 50 -9.57 17.78 16.28
C GLY A 50 -9.31 19.21 15.74
N LEU A 51 -9.50 19.43 14.43
CA LEU A 51 -9.40 20.77 13.84
C LEU A 51 -10.52 21.68 14.37
N LEU A 52 -11.75 21.14 14.39
CA LEU A 52 -12.93 21.88 14.82
C LEU A 52 -12.89 22.24 16.30
N ASP A 53 -12.38 21.37 17.17
CA ASP A 53 -12.25 21.65 18.60
C ASP A 53 -11.19 22.73 18.85
N GLY A 54 -10.13 22.76 18.05
CA GLY A 54 -9.18 23.88 18.02
C GLY A 54 -9.84 25.20 17.65
N TRP A 55 -10.74 25.21 16.66
CA TRP A 55 -11.47 26.40 16.25
C TRP A 55 -12.60 26.80 17.21
N LYS A 56 -13.33 25.85 17.80
CA LYS A 56 -14.34 26.09 18.84
C LYS A 56 -13.73 26.81 20.05
N LYS A 57 -12.50 26.43 20.44
CA LYS A 57 -11.74 27.14 21.49
C LYS A 57 -11.44 28.60 21.14
N LYS A 58 -11.40 28.94 19.84
CA LYS A 58 -11.26 30.31 19.34
C LYS A 58 -12.61 31.01 19.10
N GLY A 59 -13.71 30.44 19.57
CA GLY A 59 -15.06 31.02 19.44
C GLY A 59 -15.83 30.60 18.19
N LEU A 60 -15.36 29.61 17.42
CA LEU A 60 -16.10 29.13 16.24
C LEU A 60 -17.39 28.38 16.62
N LYS A 61 -18.51 28.77 16.01
CA LYS A 61 -19.78 28.02 16.04
C LYS A 61 -19.83 27.02 14.88
N VAL A 62 -20.30 25.81 15.14
CA VAL A 62 -20.43 24.77 14.11
C VAL A 62 -21.89 24.40 13.96
N ILE A 63 -22.42 24.48 12.74
CA ILE A 63 -23.72 23.94 12.35
C ILE A 63 -23.46 22.68 11.54
N ALA A 64 -23.93 21.55 12.06
CA ALA A 64 -23.92 20.28 11.35
C ALA A 64 -25.19 20.18 10.50
N GLY A 65 -25.04 20.02 9.18
CA GLY A 65 -26.19 19.92 8.29
C GLY A 65 -25.84 19.54 6.86
N ASP A 66 -26.86 19.25 6.07
CA ASP A 66 -26.73 18.93 4.65
C ASP A 66 -26.82 20.21 3.79
N VAL A 67 -25.89 20.37 2.85
CA VAL A 67 -25.84 21.51 1.92
C VAL A 67 -26.91 21.39 0.82
N ASP A 68 -27.55 20.23 0.69
CA ASP A 68 -28.69 20.03 -0.20
C ASP A 68 -30.05 20.25 0.53
N ASP A 69 -30.04 20.43 1.87
CA ASP A 69 -31.24 20.72 2.67
C ASP A 69 -31.49 22.22 2.80
N THR A 70 -32.43 22.72 1.99
CA THR A 70 -32.81 24.13 1.96
C THR A 70 -33.32 24.69 3.29
N GLU A 71 -33.99 23.89 4.13
CA GLU A 71 -34.56 24.38 5.39
C GLU A 71 -33.47 24.54 6.45
N GLN A 72 -32.50 23.63 6.49
CA GLN A 72 -31.32 23.76 7.34
C GLN A 72 -30.46 24.98 6.96
N ILE A 73 -30.32 25.25 5.66
CA ILE A 73 -29.58 26.42 5.16
C ILE A 73 -30.30 27.72 5.53
N LYS A 74 -31.62 27.81 5.31
CA LYS A 74 -32.43 28.97 5.74
C LYS A 74 -32.33 29.18 7.24
N ALA A 75 -32.34 28.11 8.04
CA ALA A 75 -32.16 28.20 9.48
C ALA A 75 -30.78 28.77 9.86
N ALA A 76 -29.70 28.35 9.18
CA ALA A 76 -28.37 28.91 9.36
C ALA A 76 -28.28 30.40 8.93
N TYR A 77 -29.04 30.81 7.91
CA TYR A 77 -29.04 32.18 7.42
C TYR A 77 -29.74 33.18 8.34
N LYS A 78 -30.74 32.76 9.13
CA LYS A 78 -31.51 33.65 10.02
C LYS A 78 -30.65 34.51 10.97
N ASP A 79 -29.49 33.99 11.39
CA ASP A 79 -28.56 34.65 12.31
C ASP A 79 -27.22 35.03 11.65
N THR A 80 -27.23 35.28 10.34
CA THR A 80 -26.05 35.55 9.52
C THR A 80 -26.23 36.82 8.71
N ASP A 81 -25.23 37.71 8.69
CA ASP A 81 -25.21 38.90 7.83
C ASP A 81 -24.36 38.72 6.57
N THR A 82 -23.33 37.87 6.64
CA THR A 82 -22.35 37.68 5.56
C THR A 82 -22.07 36.21 5.35
N VAL A 83 -22.19 35.72 4.12
CA VAL A 83 -21.93 34.32 3.76
C VAL A 83 -20.69 34.22 2.89
N ILE A 84 -19.83 33.24 3.18
CA ILE A 84 -18.64 32.91 2.40
C ILE A 84 -18.75 31.48 1.92
N SER A 85 -18.71 31.29 0.61
CA SER A 85 -18.69 29.97 -0.02
C SER A 85 -17.25 29.61 -0.39
N ALA A 86 -16.69 28.59 0.26
CA ALA A 86 -15.40 27.97 -0.09
C ALA A 86 -15.59 26.55 -0.66
N LEU A 87 -16.67 26.34 -1.42
CA LEU A 87 -16.98 25.07 -2.07
C LEU A 87 -15.94 24.70 -3.13
N GLY A 88 -15.59 23.41 -3.20
CA GLY A 88 -14.62 22.89 -4.16
C GLY A 88 -15.14 22.88 -5.59
N ARG A 89 -14.22 22.77 -6.56
CA ARG A 89 -14.48 22.86 -8.02
C ARG A 89 -15.65 21.98 -8.49
N ASN A 90 -15.73 20.74 -8.01
CA ASN A 90 -16.70 19.75 -8.46
C ASN A 90 -18.14 20.06 -8.02
N VAL A 91 -18.32 21.00 -7.08
CA VAL A 91 -19.62 21.39 -6.53
C VAL A 91 -19.83 22.91 -6.61
N ILE A 92 -19.07 23.62 -7.45
CA ILE A 92 -19.21 25.07 -7.65
C ILE A 92 -20.62 25.45 -8.10
N GLU A 93 -21.28 24.64 -8.93
CA GLU A 93 -22.63 24.96 -9.43
C GLU A 93 -23.68 24.92 -8.31
N LYS A 94 -23.48 24.09 -7.26
CA LYS A 94 -24.40 24.01 -6.10
C LYS A 94 -24.51 25.34 -5.33
N GLN A 95 -23.55 26.24 -5.48
CA GLN A 95 -23.62 27.53 -4.80
C GLN A 95 -24.70 28.45 -5.36
N ILE A 96 -25.25 28.18 -6.55
CA ILE A 96 -26.38 28.94 -7.11
C ILE A 96 -27.58 28.87 -6.16
N ASP A 97 -27.87 27.70 -5.60
CA ASP A 97 -28.95 27.52 -4.63
C ASP A 97 -28.65 28.26 -3.32
N LEU A 98 -27.40 28.25 -2.87
CA LEU A 98 -26.97 29.00 -1.69
C LEU A 98 -27.15 30.52 -1.86
N ILE A 99 -26.84 31.03 -3.05
CA ILE A 99 -26.99 32.44 -3.41
C ILE A 99 -28.48 32.80 -3.52
N LYS A 100 -29.29 31.94 -4.16
CA LYS A 100 -30.73 32.12 -4.26
C LYS A 100 -31.38 32.24 -2.88
N LEU A 101 -31.09 31.30 -1.98
CA LEU A 101 -31.59 31.32 -0.61
C LEU A 101 -31.11 32.56 0.17
N ALA A 102 -29.89 33.04 -0.12
CA ALA A 102 -29.35 34.24 0.50
C ALA A 102 -30.07 35.51 0.02
N GLU A 103 -30.44 35.59 -1.26
CA GLU A 103 -31.25 36.68 -1.82
C GLU A 103 -32.68 36.71 -1.22
N GLU A 104 -33.27 35.53 -0.99
CA GLU A 104 -34.59 35.38 -0.36
C GLU A 104 -34.57 35.68 1.15
N THR A 105 -33.41 35.65 1.81
CA THR A 105 -33.30 35.79 3.27
C THR A 105 -32.82 37.18 3.69
N ASP A 106 -33.68 37.95 4.36
CA ASP A 106 -33.41 39.34 4.74
C ASP A 106 -32.18 39.55 5.62
N SER A 107 -31.82 38.61 6.49
CA SER A 107 -30.66 38.74 7.38
C SER A 107 -29.34 38.79 6.59
N VAL A 108 -29.21 38.00 5.52
CA VAL A 108 -27.98 37.93 4.72
C VAL A 108 -27.92 39.16 3.80
N LYS A 109 -26.88 39.99 3.99
CA LYS A 109 -26.66 41.23 3.23
C LYS A 109 -25.53 41.12 2.22
N TRP A 110 -24.57 40.23 2.45
CA TRP A 110 -23.38 40.09 1.62
C TRP A 110 -22.96 38.63 1.40
N PHE A 111 -22.59 38.29 0.17
CA PHE A 111 -22.16 36.94 -0.21
C PHE A 111 -20.81 36.95 -0.94
N PHE A 112 -19.91 36.04 -0.58
CA PHE A 112 -18.67 35.76 -1.30
C PHE A 112 -18.79 34.41 -2.02
N PRO A 113 -19.01 34.40 -3.35
CA PRO A 113 -19.00 33.17 -4.13
C PRO A 113 -17.63 32.48 -4.10
N SER A 114 -17.62 31.16 -4.29
CA SER A 114 -16.40 30.33 -4.36
C SER A 114 -15.68 30.56 -5.68
N GLU A 115 -15.12 31.77 -5.82
CA GLU A 115 -14.44 32.24 -7.02
C GLU A 115 -12.93 32.41 -6.84
N TYR A 116 -12.36 31.76 -5.84
CA TYR A 116 -10.91 31.69 -5.63
C TYR A 116 -10.21 31.02 -6.82
N GLY A 117 -9.08 31.57 -7.25
CA GLY A 117 -8.34 31.14 -8.45
C GLY A 117 -8.29 32.20 -9.56
N THR A 118 -7.99 31.76 -10.78
CA THR A 118 -7.90 32.62 -11.98
C THR A 118 -9.22 33.30 -12.31
N ASP A 119 -9.14 34.55 -12.77
CA ASP A 119 -10.30 35.28 -13.25
C ASP A 119 -10.91 34.54 -14.44
N ILE A 120 -12.23 34.41 -14.48
CA ILE A 120 -12.95 33.78 -15.60
C ILE A 120 -13.31 34.78 -16.71
N GLU A 121 -12.87 36.03 -16.55
CA GLU A 121 -13.03 37.13 -17.49
C GLU A 121 -11.66 37.79 -17.78
N TYR A 122 -10.57 37.01 -17.78
CA TYR A 122 -9.20 37.51 -18.02
C TYR A 122 -8.93 37.90 -19.48
N GLY A 123 -9.75 37.43 -20.42
CA GLY A 123 -9.56 37.73 -21.85
C GLY A 123 -10.55 37.01 -22.77
N PRO A 124 -10.46 37.21 -24.10
CA PRO A 124 -11.43 36.70 -25.08
C PRO A 124 -11.55 35.17 -25.14
N LYS A 125 -10.50 34.42 -24.77
CA LYS A 125 -10.52 32.96 -24.70
C LYS A 125 -11.31 32.43 -23.49
N SER A 126 -11.41 33.22 -22.42
CA SER A 126 -11.92 32.78 -21.10
C SER A 126 -13.32 32.15 -21.10
N PRO A 127 -14.30 32.68 -21.87
CA PRO A 127 -15.64 32.08 -21.94
C PRO A 127 -15.66 30.63 -22.46
N ASN A 128 -14.64 30.22 -23.22
CA ASN A 128 -14.55 28.89 -23.82
C ASN A 128 -13.67 27.93 -23.00
N GLU A 129 -13.03 28.41 -21.94
CA GLU A 129 -12.16 27.59 -21.11
C GLU A 129 -12.99 26.59 -20.30
N LYS A 130 -12.73 25.29 -20.49
CA LYS A 130 -13.50 24.20 -19.84
C LYS A 130 -13.52 24.33 -18.31
N PRO A 131 -12.43 24.69 -17.60
CA PRO A 131 -12.46 24.85 -16.15
C PRO A 131 -13.27 26.05 -15.64
N HIS A 132 -13.67 26.99 -16.51
CA HIS A 132 -14.37 28.22 -16.13
C HIS A 132 -15.89 28.10 -16.23
N GLN A 133 -16.41 27.09 -16.94
CA GLN A 133 -17.84 26.97 -17.28
C GLN A 133 -18.77 27.03 -16.06
N ALA A 134 -18.45 26.30 -14.99
CA ALA A 134 -19.25 26.30 -13.76
C ALA A 134 -19.28 27.69 -13.10
N LYS A 135 -18.15 28.41 -13.04
CA LYS A 135 -18.08 29.76 -12.48
C LYS A 135 -18.81 30.78 -13.36
N LEU A 136 -18.75 30.64 -14.69
CA LEU A 136 -19.47 31.49 -15.63
C LEU A 136 -20.99 31.39 -15.43
N LYS A 137 -21.52 30.18 -15.19
CA LYS A 137 -22.93 29.99 -14.81
C LYS A 137 -23.28 30.73 -13.53
N VAL A 138 -22.41 30.69 -12.52
CA VAL A 138 -22.61 31.42 -11.24
C VAL A 138 -22.61 32.93 -11.46
N ARG A 139 -21.63 33.51 -12.17
CA ARG A 139 -21.62 34.95 -12.49
C ARG A 139 -22.84 35.38 -13.30
N LYS A 140 -23.25 34.57 -14.28
CA LYS A 140 -24.46 34.81 -15.07
C LYS A 140 -25.70 34.85 -14.18
N TYR A 141 -25.87 33.85 -13.32
CA TYR A 141 -26.98 33.80 -12.37
C TYR A 141 -27.02 35.04 -11.47
N ILE A 142 -25.88 35.43 -10.89
CA ILE A 142 -25.80 36.61 -10.02
C ILE A 142 -26.21 37.88 -10.77
N ARG A 143 -25.69 38.10 -11.99
CA ARG A 143 -26.00 39.29 -12.79
C ARG A 143 -27.47 39.38 -13.19
N GLU A 144 -28.10 38.25 -13.48
CA GLU A 144 -29.47 38.19 -13.98
C GLU A 144 -30.53 38.18 -12.86
N ASN A 145 -30.21 37.65 -11.68
CA ASN A 145 -31.22 37.32 -10.66
C ASN A 145 -31.05 38.04 -9.31
N ILE A 146 -29.88 38.63 -9.02
CA ILE A 146 -29.61 39.22 -7.70
C ILE A 146 -29.83 40.72 -7.73
N GLN A 147 -30.73 41.21 -6.87
CA GLN A 147 -31.12 42.62 -6.79
C GLN A 147 -30.73 43.25 -5.45
N ARG A 148 -30.96 42.54 -4.34
CA ARG A 148 -30.77 43.04 -2.97
C ARG A 148 -29.39 42.69 -2.42
N LEU A 149 -28.99 41.43 -2.52
CA LEU A 149 -27.78 40.87 -1.93
C LEU A 149 -26.54 41.51 -2.58
N LYS A 150 -25.63 42.03 -1.75
CA LYS A 150 -24.31 42.43 -2.23
C LYS A 150 -23.46 41.19 -2.45
N TYR A 151 -22.55 41.24 -3.42
CA TYR A 151 -21.63 40.14 -3.68
C TYR A 151 -20.20 40.62 -3.94
N THR A 152 -19.21 39.76 -3.69
CA THR A 152 -17.80 40.06 -4.02
C THR A 152 -17.11 38.81 -4.51
N TYR A 153 -16.52 38.86 -5.71
CA TYR A 153 -15.67 37.79 -6.22
C TYR A 153 -14.24 38.07 -5.79
N LEU A 154 -13.64 37.16 -5.01
CA LEU A 154 -12.22 37.28 -4.65
C LEU A 154 -11.39 36.47 -5.64
N VAL A 155 -10.81 37.16 -6.61
CA VAL A 155 -10.00 36.59 -7.69
C VAL A 155 -8.54 36.61 -7.27
N THR A 156 -7.94 35.43 -7.14
CA THR A 156 -6.66 35.28 -6.42
C THR A 156 -5.51 34.81 -7.30
N GLY A 157 -5.78 34.21 -8.46
CA GLY A 157 -4.77 33.53 -9.28
C GLY A 157 -4.30 32.18 -8.69
N PRO A 158 -3.20 31.61 -9.20
CA PRO A 158 -2.61 30.37 -8.72
C PRO A 158 -2.14 30.47 -7.26
N TYR A 159 -2.47 29.43 -6.48
CA TYR A 159 -1.93 29.24 -5.14
C TYR A 159 -0.46 28.83 -5.26
N VAL A 160 0.45 29.65 -4.76
CA VAL A 160 1.89 29.38 -4.87
C VAL A 160 2.27 28.05 -4.20
N ASP A 161 1.60 27.71 -3.10
CA ASP A 161 1.80 26.46 -2.36
C ASP A 161 1.54 25.21 -3.25
N MET A 162 0.69 25.32 -4.28
CA MET A 162 0.47 24.26 -5.29
C MET A 162 1.31 24.49 -6.56
N PHE A 163 1.56 25.75 -6.92
CA PHE A 163 2.33 26.12 -8.11
C PHE A 163 3.79 25.63 -8.01
N LEU A 164 4.35 25.64 -6.79
CA LEU A 164 5.72 25.22 -6.47
C LEU A 164 5.91 23.71 -6.38
N THR A 165 4.93 22.90 -6.79
CA THR A 165 5.06 21.44 -6.87
C THR A 165 5.20 21.01 -8.32
N LEU A 166 6.18 20.16 -8.64
CA LEU A 166 6.25 19.45 -9.91
C LEU A 166 5.33 18.21 -9.85
N PRO A 167 4.25 18.17 -10.65
CA PRO A 167 3.36 17.03 -10.66
C PRO A 167 4.09 15.77 -11.21
N ALA A 168 4.00 14.64 -10.49
CA ALA A 168 4.57 13.37 -10.98
C ALA A 168 3.90 12.91 -12.30
N ILE A 169 2.61 13.22 -12.42
CA ILE A 169 1.79 13.11 -13.62
C ILE A 169 1.64 14.52 -14.21
N ALA A 170 1.87 14.74 -15.51
CA ALA A 170 1.88 16.07 -16.15
C ALA A 170 3.13 16.94 -15.87
N GLN A 171 4.34 16.39 -16.02
CA GLN A 171 5.59 17.15 -15.82
C GLN A 171 5.73 18.30 -16.82
N GLU A 172 5.21 18.13 -18.03
CA GLU A 172 5.17 19.12 -19.10
C GLU A 172 4.35 20.37 -18.75
N ALA A 173 3.49 20.28 -17.72
CA ALA A 173 2.73 21.41 -17.18
C ALA A 173 3.56 22.36 -16.30
N GLY A 174 4.84 22.03 -16.06
CA GLY A 174 5.76 22.87 -15.29
C GLY A 174 5.60 22.76 -13.77
N GLY A 175 6.63 23.15 -13.04
CA GLY A 175 6.68 23.09 -11.59
C GLY A 175 8.09 22.90 -11.05
N PHE A 176 8.19 22.65 -9.74
CA PHE A 176 9.45 22.57 -9.02
C PHE A 176 9.52 21.28 -8.21
N ASP A 177 10.56 20.49 -8.45
CA ASP A 177 10.93 19.31 -7.68
C ASP A 177 12.09 19.68 -6.78
N THR A 178 11.77 20.01 -5.53
CA THR A 178 12.76 20.35 -4.50
C THR A 178 13.70 19.18 -4.19
N ALA A 179 13.27 17.93 -4.41
CA ALA A 179 14.07 16.74 -4.11
C ALA A 179 15.15 16.51 -5.18
N ALA A 180 14.76 16.57 -6.44
CA ALA A 180 15.67 16.47 -7.56
C ALA A 180 16.45 17.77 -7.83
N ARG A 181 16.11 18.86 -7.11
CA ARG A 181 16.59 20.23 -7.38
C ARG A 181 16.36 20.59 -8.84
N LYS A 182 15.19 20.22 -9.34
CA LYS A 182 14.81 20.34 -10.74
C LYS A 182 13.60 21.26 -10.88
N ALA A 183 13.66 22.18 -11.83
CA ALA A 183 12.54 23.02 -12.22
C ALA A 183 12.18 22.75 -13.68
N VAL A 184 10.89 22.61 -13.96
CA VAL A 184 10.36 22.62 -15.32
C VAL A 184 9.68 23.97 -15.54
N LEU A 185 10.31 24.83 -16.34
CA LEU A 185 9.82 26.17 -16.66
C LEU A 185 9.11 26.16 -18.02
N ILE A 186 8.06 26.95 -18.16
CA ILE A 186 7.36 27.10 -19.44
C ILE A 186 8.08 28.17 -20.29
N GLU A 187 8.20 27.92 -21.59
CA GLU A 187 8.93 28.76 -22.56
C GLU A 187 10.38 29.00 -22.13
N ASP A 188 10.78 30.24 -21.88
CA ASP A 188 12.12 30.65 -21.45
C ASP A 188 12.20 30.95 -19.94
N GLY A 189 11.10 30.74 -19.21
CA GLY A 189 10.97 31.04 -17.78
C GLY A 189 10.89 32.51 -17.39
N GLU A 190 10.83 33.44 -18.36
CA GLU A 190 10.69 34.90 -18.12
C GLU A 190 9.23 35.36 -18.00
N GLY A 191 8.28 34.49 -18.36
CA GLY A 191 6.85 34.76 -18.22
C GLY A 191 6.47 35.09 -16.77
N LYS A 192 5.87 36.27 -16.56
CA LYS A 192 5.39 36.71 -15.24
C LYS A 192 4.08 36.03 -14.89
N THR A 193 3.99 35.53 -13.65
CA THR A 193 2.75 34.97 -13.09
C THR A 193 2.40 35.70 -11.80
N GLY A 194 1.15 36.14 -11.69
CA GLY A 194 0.62 36.70 -10.45
C GLY A 194 0.20 35.59 -9.49
N LEU A 195 0.85 35.53 -8.32
CA LEU A 195 0.76 34.43 -7.37
C LEU A 195 0.17 34.90 -6.04
N ILE A 196 -0.48 33.99 -5.34
CA ILE A 196 -0.98 34.23 -3.98
C ILE A 196 -0.66 33.04 -3.07
N THR A 197 -0.33 33.30 -1.81
CA THR A 197 -0.26 32.22 -0.81
C THR A 197 -1.66 31.83 -0.37
N MET A 198 -1.88 30.55 -0.04
CA MET A 198 -3.19 30.13 0.49
C MET A 198 -3.57 30.88 1.77
N LYS A 199 -2.57 31.26 2.59
CA LYS A 199 -2.75 32.11 3.76
C LYS A 199 -3.28 33.50 3.37
N ASP A 200 -2.71 34.12 2.34
CA ASP A 200 -3.11 35.46 1.90
C ASP A 200 -4.48 35.49 1.20
N VAL A 201 -5.00 34.36 0.72
CA VAL A 201 -6.42 34.27 0.36
C VAL A 201 -7.30 34.58 1.57
N GLY A 202 -6.94 34.08 2.75
CA GLY A 202 -7.60 34.43 4.01
C GLY A 202 -7.37 35.89 4.40
N THR A 203 -6.13 36.38 4.32
CA THR A 203 -5.77 37.78 4.64
C THR A 203 -6.56 38.77 3.78
N THR A 204 -6.58 38.57 2.46
CA THR A 204 -7.27 39.43 1.50
C THR A 204 -8.79 39.34 1.64
N LEU A 205 -9.34 38.17 1.99
CA LEU A 205 -10.75 38.03 2.30
C LEU A 205 -11.13 38.85 3.55
N VAL A 206 -10.36 38.75 4.63
CA VAL A 206 -10.59 39.54 5.86
C VAL A 206 -10.47 41.03 5.57
N ALA A 207 -9.46 41.45 4.80
CA ALA A 207 -9.29 42.83 4.38
C ALA A 207 -10.48 43.35 3.56
N SER A 208 -11.02 42.52 2.67
CA SER A 208 -12.23 42.83 1.90
C SER A 208 -13.42 43.05 2.84
N LEU A 209 -13.64 42.16 3.83
CA LEU A 209 -14.69 42.30 4.84
C LEU A 209 -14.55 43.58 5.68
N ARG A 210 -13.33 44.08 5.87
CA ARG A 210 -13.05 45.34 6.59
C ARG A 210 -13.22 46.59 5.72
N HIS A 211 -13.34 46.42 4.40
CA HIS A 211 -13.60 47.51 3.46
C HIS A 211 -14.82 47.21 2.57
N PRO A 212 -16.05 47.14 3.13
CA PRO A 212 -17.23 46.70 2.38
C PRO A 212 -17.55 47.58 1.16
N GLU A 213 -17.50 48.90 1.30
CA GLU A 213 -17.76 49.83 0.19
C GLU A 213 -16.75 49.68 -0.96
N ALA A 214 -15.50 49.37 -0.62
CA ALA A 214 -14.44 49.10 -1.59
C ALA A 214 -14.56 47.69 -2.22
N SER A 215 -15.44 46.83 -1.69
CA SER A 215 -15.53 45.41 -2.07
C SER A 215 -16.87 45.02 -2.70
N PHE A 216 -17.94 45.78 -2.47
CA PHE A 216 -19.26 45.42 -2.98
C PHE A 216 -19.34 45.39 -4.51
N ASN A 217 -20.08 44.39 -5.00
CA ASN A 217 -20.52 44.15 -6.37
C ASN A 217 -19.41 44.18 -7.42
N ARG A 218 -18.22 43.68 -7.06
CA ARG A 218 -17.05 43.66 -7.94
C ARG A 218 -16.26 42.37 -7.82
N ALA A 219 -15.40 42.14 -8.81
CA ALA A 219 -14.31 41.19 -8.72
C ALA A 219 -13.06 41.91 -8.20
N LEU A 220 -12.60 41.52 -7.03
CA LEU A 220 -11.35 41.99 -6.43
C LEU A 220 -10.21 41.10 -6.89
N LYS A 221 -9.26 41.66 -7.64
CA LYS A 221 -8.08 40.99 -8.16
C LYS A 221 -6.94 41.15 -7.18
N VAL A 222 -6.67 40.12 -6.38
CA VAL A 222 -5.71 40.16 -5.26
C VAL A 222 -4.57 39.17 -5.46
N GLN A 223 -3.37 39.55 -5.05
CA GLN A 223 -2.14 38.74 -5.21
C GLN A 223 -1.19 38.99 -4.05
N SER A 224 -0.36 38.00 -3.71
CA SER A 224 0.74 38.20 -2.76
C SER A 224 1.92 38.88 -3.46
N PHE A 225 2.28 38.40 -4.66
CA PHE A 225 3.38 38.95 -5.46
C PHE A 225 3.28 38.47 -6.92
N VAL A 226 4.07 39.08 -7.80
CA VAL A 226 4.28 38.65 -9.18
C VAL A 226 5.71 38.16 -9.31
N ALA A 227 5.93 36.99 -9.90
CA ALA A 227 7.27 36.45 -10.12
C ALA A 227 7.38 35.71 -11.47
N THR A 228 8.60 35.61 -11.99
CA THR A 228 8.95 34.72 -13.12
C THR A 228 9.41 33.35 -12.62
N GLY A 229 9.41 32.35 -13.50
CA GLY A 229 9.97 31.04 -13.19
C GLY A 229 11.43 31.12 -12.78
N LYS A 230 12.22 31.97 -13.43
CA LYS A 230 13.63 32.22 -13.11
C LYS A 230 13.83 32.91 -11.77
N GLU A 231 12.99 33.88 -11.41
CA GLU A 231 13.04 34.52 -10.08
C GLU A 231 12.76 33.51 -8.96
N ILE A 232 11.83 32.59 -9.18
CA ILE A 232 11.55 31.50 -8.23
C ILE A 232 12.75 30.55 -8.10
N VAL A 233 13.37 30.15 -9.23
CA VAL A 233 14.60 29.33 -9.20
C VAL A 233 15.71 30.07 -8.45
N ALA A 234 15.94 31.35 -8.76
CA ALA A 234 16.97 32.15 -8.12
C ALA A 234 16.76 32.25 -6.61
N GLU A 235 15.51 32.37 -6.13
CA GLU A 235 15.21 32.37 -4.71
C GLU A 235 15.44 30.99 -4.07
N TYR A 236 15.12 29.89 -4.75
CA TYR A 236 15.49 28.55 -4.30
C TYR A 236 17.02 28.40 -4.19
N GLU A 237 17.78 28.77 -5.22
CA GLU A 237 19.25 28.70 -5.22
C GLU A 237 19.86 29.56 -4.11
N LYS A 238 19.30 30.75 -3.86
CA LYS A 238 19.71 31.65 -2.78
C LYS A 238 19.50 31.04 -1.39
N GLN A 239 18.37 30.37 -1.17
CA GLN A 239 18.05 29.78 0.14
C GLN A 239 18.72 28.43 0.38
N THR A 240 18.97 27.63 -0.66
CA THR A 240 19.65 26.33 -0.53
C THR A 240 21.17 26.43 -0.66
N GLY A 241 21.69 27.44 -1.36
CA GLY A 241 23.10 27.55 -1.73
C GLY A 241 23.53 26.62 -2.87
N ASP A 242 22.57 25.92 -3.49
CA ASP A 242 22.80 24.90 -4.50
C ASP A 242 22.24 25.32 -5.86
N LYS A 243 22.86 24.87 -6.95
CA LYS A 243 22.35 25.06 -8.31
C LYS A 243 21.22 24.09 -8.66
N TRP A 244 20.27 24.54 -9.46
CA TRP A 244 19.11 23.75 -9.88
C TRP A 244 19.20 23.34 -11.36
N GLU A 245 18.74 22.13 -11.66
CA GLU A 245 18.51 21.67 -13.04
C GLU A 245 17.26 22.36 -13.59
N ILE A 246 17.41 23.08 -14.71
CA ILE A 246 16.29 23.76 -15.37
C ILE A 246 16.00 23.05 -16.68
N VAL A 247 14.76 22.59 -16.82
CA VAL A 247 14.21 22.04 -18.06
C VAL A 247 13.12 22.98 -18.56
N TYR A 248 13.06 23.17 -19.87
CA TYR A 248 12.07 24.03 -20.51
C TYR A 248 11.00 23.19 -21.22
N SER A 249 9.75 23.59 -21.08
CA SER A 249 8.59 23.03 -21.78
C SER A 249 7.94 24.13 -22.62
N SER A 250 7.72 23.90 -23.91
CA SER A 250 7.08 24.91 -24.75
C SER A 250 5.58 25.00 -24.49
N LEU A 251 4.99 26.17 -24.74
CA LEU A 251 3.57 26.41 -24.70
C LEU A 251 2.83 25.48 -25.68
N GLN A 252 3.42 25.20 -26.84
CA GLN A 252 2.88 24.23 -27.79
C GLN A 252 2.81 22.82 -27.19
N THR A 253 3.86 22.37 -26.48
CA THR A 253 3.85 21.06 -25.81
C THR A 253 2.73 21.00 -24.76
N LEU A 254 2.53 22.10 -24.04
CA LEU A 254 1.49 22.22 -23.03
C LEU A 254 0.07 22.21 -23.65
N GLU A 255 -0.13 22.86 -24.79
CA GLU A 255 -1.38 22.87 -25.55
C GLU A 255 -1.72 21.48 -26.11
N GLU A 256 -0.74 20.78 -26.70
CA GLU A 256 -0.92 19.40 -27.19
C GLU A 256 -1.27 18.43 -26.06
N ALA A 257 -0.60 18.57 -24.90
CA ALA A 257 -0.89 17.78 -23.71
C ALA A 257 -2.29 18.08 -23.15
N GLU A 258 -2.70 19.35 -23.12
CA GLU A 258 -4.04 19.78 -22.74
C GLU A 258 -5.11 19.16 -23.64
N GLU A 259 -4.96 19.29 -24.97
CA GLU A 259 -5.93 18.79 -25.94
C GLU A 259 -6.10 17.28 -25.82
N LYS A 260 -4.98 16.56 -25.75
CA LYS A 260 -4.95 15.11 -25.53
C LYS A 260 -5.59 14.73 -24.20
N ALA A 261 -5.34 15.47 -23.13
CA ALA A 261 -5.91 15.19 -21.82
C ALA A 261 -7.43 15.36 -21.81
N TRP A 262 -7.94 16.41 -22.46
CA TRP A 262 -9.37 16.62 -22.58
C TRP A 262 -10.05 15.61 -23.51
N ALA A 263 -9.43 15.25 -24.64
CA ALA A 263 -9.97 14.27 -25.59
C ALA A 263 -10.13 12.88 -24.94
N ASN A 264 -9.21 12.50 -24.07
CA ASN A 264 -9.21 11.22 -23.37
C ASN A 264 -9.92 11.25 -22.00
N ALA A 265 -10.64 12.34 -21.68
CA ALA A 265 -11.32 12.54 -20.39
C ALA A 265 -10.41 12.29 -19.16
N ILE A 266 -9.14 12.71 -19.26
CA ILE A 266 -8.16 12.52 -18.19
C ILE A 266 -8.54 13.38 -16.98
N PRO A 267 -8.64 12.81 -15.76
CA PRO A 267 -9.10 13.54 -14.57
C PRO A 267 -8.32 14.82 -14.22
N TYR A 268 -7.06 14.92 -14.65
CA TYR A 268 -6.18 16.07 -14.38
C TYR A 268 -6.01 17.02 -15.59
N ALA A 269 -6.85 16.92 -16.63
CA ALA A 269 -6.79 17.81 -17.80
C ALA A 269 -6.85 19.31 -17.45
N THR A 270 -7.54 19.64 -16.35
CA THR A 270 -7.65 21.02 -15.84
C THR A 270 -6.28 21.61 -15.43
N ILE A 271 -5.31 20.79 -15.03
CA ILE A 271 -3.97 21.29 -14.66
C ILE A 271 -3.29 21.93 -15.86
N PHE A 272 -3.34 21.28 -17.03
CA PHE A 272 -2.74 21.80 -18.25
C PHE A 272 -3.39 23.11 -18.69
N THR A 273 -4.73 23.15 -18.73
CA THR A 273 -5.46 24.38 -19.07
C THR A 273 -5.08 25.55 -18.17
N LEU A 274 -5.05 25.34 -16.85
CA LEU A 274 -4.71 26.41 -15.91
C LEU A 274 -3.25 26.85 -16.05
N ARG A 275 -2.31 25.90 -16.18
CA ARG A 275 -0.89 26.20 -16.38
C ARG A 275 -0.66 26.98 -17.68
N ARG A 276 -1.37 26.63 -18.77
CA ARG A 276 -1.35 27.39 -20.03
C ARG A 276 -1.86 28.81 -19.82
N ILE A 277 -3.04 28.97 -19.21
CA ILE A 277 -3.63 30.30 -18.96
C ILE A 277 -2.66 31.17 -18.15
N TRP A 278 -1.97 30.61 -17.16
CA TRP A 278 -0.99 31.34 -16.36
C TRP A 278 0.25 31.72 -17.16
N ALA A 279 0.77 30.81 -17.99
CA ALA A 279 1.90 31.07 -18.89
C ALA A 279 1.57 32.14 -19.95
N GLU A 280 0.33 32.18 -20.44
CA GLU A 280 -0.19 33.22 -21.34
C GLU A 280 -0.44 34.58 -20.63
N GLY A 281 -0.16 34.69 -19.33
CA GLY A 281 -0.33 35.92 -18.57
C GLY A 281 -1.76 36.17 -18.08
N GLY A 282 -2.65 35.17 -18.08
CA GLY A 282 -4.05 35.28 -17.64
C GLY A 282 -4.25 35.56 -16.14
N THR A 283 -3.17 35.81 -15.41
CA THR A 283 -3.17 36.24 -14.00
C THR A 283 -2.54 37.62 -13.83
N LEU A 284 -2.08 38.26 -14.90
CA LEU A 284 -1.50 39.60 -14.84
C LEU A 284 -2.60 40.64 -14.96
N TYR A 285 -2.54 41.64 -14.09
CA TYR A 285 -3.51 42.71 -14.03
C TYR A 285 -2.77 44.04 -14.07
N GLU A 286 -3.35 45.05 -14.74
CA GLU A 286 -2.77 46.40 -14.76
C GLU A 286 -2.60 46.98 -13.34
N LYS A 287 -3.58 46.69 -12.47
CA LYS A 287 -3.53 47.03 -11.05
C LYS A 287 -4.25 45.96 -10.22
N THR A 288 -3.65 45.57 -9.10
CA THR A 288 -4.29 44.70 -8.09
C THR A 288 -5.14 45.54 -7.12
N ASP A 289 -6.12 44.90 -6.51
CA ASP A 289 -7.04 45.53 -5.56
C ASP A 289 -6.54 45.50 -4.11
N ASN A 290 -5.31 45.04 -3.85
CA ASN A 290 -4.73 44.96 -2.49
C ASN A 290 -4.81 46.31 -1.76
N GLU A 291 -4.31 47.39 -2.35
CA GLU A 291 -4.33 48.73 -1.75
C GLU A 291 -5.76 49.23 -1.51
N ARG A 292 -6.68 48.88 -2.41
CA ARG A 292 -8.10 49.27 -2.33
C ARG A 292 -8.79 48.67 -1.11
N ILE A 293 -8.34 47.49 -0.67
CA ILE A 293 -8.80 46.85 0.57
C ILE A 293 -7.82 47.06 1.73
N GLY A 294 -6.96 48.09 1.64
CA GLY A 294 -6.09 48.52 2.74
C GLY A 294 -4.88 47.61 3.00
N LEU A 295 -4.47 46.78 2.04
CA LEU A 295 -3.27 45.94 2.14
C LEU A 295 -2.14 46.55 1.31
N GLY A 296 -1.02 46.84 1.97
CA GLY A 296 0.24 47.19 1.34
C GLY A 296 1.10 45.95 1.02
N PRO A 297 2.27 46.15 0.37
CA PRO A 297 3.18 45.06 0.03
C PRO A 297 3.71 44.25 1.23
N ASN A 298 3.75 44.85 2.42
CA ASN A 298 4.23 44.21 3.64
C ASN A 298 3.14 43.44 4.41
N ASP A 299 1.87 43.58 4.01
CA ASP A 299 0.73 42.91 4.67
C ASP A 299 0.42 41.54 4.08
N VAL A 300 1.08 41.19 2.97
CA VAL A 300 1.01 39.90 2.28
C VAL A 300 2.38 39.23 2.25
N GLU A 301 2.41 37.91 2.10
CA GLU A 301 3.66 37.14 2.11
C GLU A 301 4.48 37.37 0.84
N SER A 302 5.81 37.34 0.97
CA SER A 302 6.73 37.47 -0.17
C SER A 302 7.09 36.12 -0.79
N LEU A 303 7.71 36.16 -1.98
CA LEU A 303 8.29 34.98 -2.64
C LEU A 303 9.26 34.23 -1.72
N GLU A 304 10.11 34.96 -0.99
CA GLU A 304 11.07 34.39 -0.04
C GLU A 304 10.37 33.51 1.02
N VAL A 305 9.26 33.99 1.58
CA VAL A 305 8.48 33.23 2.58
C VAL A 305 7.84 31.99 1.98
N ALA A 306 7.30 32.10 0.76
CA ALA A 306 6.69 30.97 0.06
C ALA A 306 7.71 29.86 -0.26
N VAL A 307 8.88 30.24 -0.80
CA VAL A 307 9.99 29.31 -1.09
C VAL A 307 10.51 28.66 0.19
N LYS A 308 10.70 29.45 1.25
CA LYS A 308 11.14 28.93 2.56
C LYS A 308 10.18 27.89 3.11
N ARG A 309 8.87 28.11 2.98
CA ARG A 309 7.84 27.14 3.39
C ARG A 309 7.88 25.88 2.55
N SER A 310 8.03 26.00 1.24
CA SER A 310 8.19 24.86 0.32
C SER A 310 9.39 23.99 0.74
N LEU A 311 10.55 24.62 1.00
CA LEU A 311 11.75 23.94 1.48
C LEU A 311 11.56 23.31 2.87
N ALA A 312 10.85 23.96 3.79
CA ALA A 312 10.56 23.39 5.11
C ALA A 312 9.61 22.18 5.03
N SER A 313 8.62 22.21 4.12
CA SER A 313 7.80 21.04 3.82
C SER A 313 8.66 19.90 3.27
N PHE A 314 9.69 20.20 2.47
CA PHE A 314 10.65 19.22 1.97
C PHE A 314 11.64 18.71 3.03
N VAL A 315 12.13 19.52 3.97
CA VAL A 315 12.96 19.00 5.09
C VAL A 315 12.17 17.96 5.90
N ASN A 316 10.84 18.07 5.92
CA ASN A 316 9.94 17.08 6.49
C ASN A 316 9.50 15.96 5.51
N MET A 317 9.88 16.01 4.22
CA MET A 317 9.44 15.08 3.14
C MET A 317 10.56 14.54 2.20
N ALA A 318 11.83 14.90 2.39
CA ALA A 318 12.93 14.58 1.47
C ALA A 318 13.27 13.07 1.47
N PRO A 319 13.38 12.39 0.32
CA PRO A 319 13.83 11.00 0.28
C PRO A 319 15.36 10.94 0.30
N SER A 320 15.95 10.66 1.46
CA SER A 320 17.37 10.31 1.57
C SER A 320 17.54 8.79 1.74
N GLY A 321 18.19 8.15 0.78
CA GLY A 321 18.50 6.71 0.84
C GLY A 321 19.10 6.30 2.18
N ILE A 322 18.62 5.17 2.72
CA ILE A 322 18.96 4.54 4.00
C ILE A 322 18.70 5.42 5.25
N ARG A 323 18.97 6.73 5.22
CA ARG A 323 18.77 7.66 6.34
C ARG A 323 17.31 8.06 6.54
N GLN A 324 16.52 8.22 5.47
CA GLN A 324 15.06 8.41 5.52
C GLN A 324 14.34 7.12 5.90
N CYS A 325 14.82 5.98 5.40
CA CYS A 325 14.37 4.67 5.86
C CYS A 325 14.54 4.56 7.39
N VAL A 326 15.69 5.00 7.93
CA VAL A 326 15.93 5.06 9.38
C VAL A 326 15.07 6.12 10.11
N HIS A 327 14.62 7.18 9.43
CA HIS A 327 13.79 8.24 10.01
C HIS A 327 12.29 7.92 10.02
N ASP A 328 11.77 7.29 8.96
CA ASP A 328 10.36 6.89 8.80
C ASP A 328 10.06 5.55 9.50
N ILE A 329 11.10 4.79 9.83
CA ILE A 329 10.99 3.52 10.54
C ILE A 329 11.25 3.75 12.02
N SER A 330 10.17 3.77 12.80
CA SER A 330 10.32 3.75 14.25
C SER A 330 10.94 2.42 14.73
N LEU A 331 11.71 2.48 15.82
CA LEU A 331 12.19 1.26 16.50
C LEU A 331 11.02 0.34 16.89
N TYR A 332 9.86 0.94 17.20
CA TYR A 332 8.66 0.17 17.50
C TYR A 332 8.17 -0.63 16.30
N LEU A 333 8.14 -0.05 15.10
CA LEU A 333 7.80 -0.76 13.86
C LEU A 333 8.76 -1.93 13.60
N LEU A 334 10.06 -1.76 13.81
CA LEU A 334 11.03 -2.85 13.68
C LEU A 334 10.72 -3.99 14.66
N VAL A 335 10.43 -3.69 15.93
CA VAL A 335 10.04 -4.70 16.92
C VAL A 335 8.77 -5.43 16.50
N LEU A 336 7.77 -4.72 15.98
CA LEU A 336 6.53 -5.34 15.49
C LEU A 336 6.81 -6.30 14.34
N ILE A 337 7.63 -5.89 13.38
CA ILE A 337 8.00 -6.72 12.24
C ILE A 337 8.78 -7.94 12.74
N SER A 338 9.84 -7.77 13.53
CA SER A 338 10.67 -8.87 14.04
C SER A 338 9.85 -9.91 14.82
N VAL A 339 8.90 -9.49 15.65
CA VAL A 339 8.04 -10.41 16.39
C VAL A 339 7.02 -11.08 15.47
N SER A 340 6.42 -10.34 14.53
CA SER A 340 5.45 -10.92 13.57
C SER A 340 6.09 -11.94 12.63
N THR A 341 7.34 -11.72 12.21
CA THR A 341 8.07 -12.60 11.29
C THR A 341 8.54 -13.91 11.95
N LEU A 342 8.50 -14.04 13.28
CA LEU A 342 8.73 -15.33 13.94
C LEU A 342 7.76 -16.43 13.48
N GLY A 343 6.55 -16.06 13.06
CA GLY A 343 5.60 -17.01 12.47
C GLY A 343 6.07 -17.60 11.14
N PRO A 344 6.39 -16.78 10.12
CA PRO A 344 7.07 -17.21 8.89
C PRO A 344 8.40 -17.93 9.13
N LEU A 345 9.19 -17.50 10.13
CA LEU A 345 10.40 -18.20 10.54
C LEU A 345 10.09 -19.66 10.92
N GLN A 346 9.07 -19.86 11.75
CA GLN A 346 8.63 -21.20 12.13
C GLN A 346 8.09 -22.02 10.95
N PHE A 347 7.41 -21.39 9.98
CA PHE A 347 7.01 -22.09 8.75
C PHE A 347 8.25 -22.68 8.05
N GLY A 348 9.29 -21.86 7.84
CA GLY A 348 10.53 -22.33 7.20
C GLY A 348 11.28 -23.37 8.03
N PHE A 349 11.33 -23.17 9.36
CA PHE A 349 11.93 -24.11 10.31
C PHE A 349 11.26 -25.48 10.22
N HIS A 350 9.95 -25.53 10.43
CA HIS A 350 9.22 -26.78 10.42
C HIS A 350 9.20 -27.43 9.04
N LEU A 351 9.17 -26.65 7.95
CA LEU A 351 9.22 -27.19 6.59
C LEU A 351 10.47 -28.05 6.31
N ALA A 352 11.62 -27.71 6.92
CA ALA A 352 12.90 -28.37 6.66
C ALA A 352 13.45 -29.22 7.82
N GLU A 353 12.77 -29.27 8.98
CA GLU A 353 13.34 -29.83 10.20
C GLU A 353 13.62 -31.33 10.17
N LEU A 354 12.88 -32.08 9.35
CA LEU A 354 13.06 -33.53 9.20
C LEU A 354 14.11 -33.91 8.15
N ASN A 355 14.59 -32.97 7.34
CA ASN A 355 15.50 -33.26 6.21
C ASN A 355 16.85 -33.81 6.70
N ALA A 356 17.57 -33.06 7.53
CA ALA A 356 18.87 -33.48 8.05
C ALA A 356 18.81 -34.70 8.99
N PRO A 357 17.89 -34.79 9.97
CA PRO A 357 17.83 -35.94 10.87
C PRO A 357 17.14 -37.18 10.26
N GLN A 358 16.66 -37.15 9.01
CA GLN A 358 15.88 -38.24 8.40
C GLN A 358 16.44 -39.64 8.68
N ASP A 359 17.71 -39.89 8.34
CA ASP A 359 18.32 -41.21 8.49
C ASP A 359 18.47 -41.63 9.97
N VAL A 360 18.63 -40.68 10.89
CA VAL A 360 18.79 -40.95 12.33
C VAL A 360 17.43 -41.16 12.99
N LEU A 361 16.47 -40.31 12.65
CA LEU A 361 15.09 -40.38 13.11
C LEU A 361 14.41 -41.69 12.68
N THR A 362 14.69 -42.18 11.46
CA THR A 362 14.10 -43.42 10.90
C THR A 362 14.86 -44.71 11.24
N CYS A 363 15.84 -44.66 12.14
CA CYS A 363 16.68 -45.79 12.54
C CYS A 363 17.61 -46.36 11.44
N ARG A 364 17.85 -45.64 10.33
CA ARG A 364 18.76 -46.09 9.26
C ARG A 364 20.24 -45.91 9.61
N LYS A 365 20.57 -44.80 10.28
CA LYS A 365 21.94 -44.45 10.72
C LYS A 365 21.92 -44.03 12.19
N LYS A 366 23.05 -44.20 12.90
CA LYS A 366 23.20 -43.69 14.28
C LYS A 366 23.61 -42.21 14.36
N SER A 367 24.21 -41.68 13.29
CA SER A 367 24.64 -40.28 13.13
C SER A 367 24.82 -39.94 11.65
N ILE A 368 24.65 -38.67 11.29
CA ILE A 368 24.93 -38.15 9.93
C ILE A 368 26.36 -37.61 9.77
N ALA A 369 27.14 -37.50 10.86
CA ALA A 369 28.50 -37.00 10.79
C ALA A 369 29.40 -37.99 10.03
N ALA A 370 30.07 -37.52 8.98
CA ALA A 370 31.09 -38.28 8.28
C ALA A 370 32.23 -38.62 9.26
N LYS A 371 32.81 -39.82 9.13
CA LYS A 371 33.92 -40.37 9.94
C LYS A 371 35.20 -39.50 10.01
N GLY A 372 35.22 -38.27 9.48
CA GLY A 372 36.41 -37.41 9.36
C GLY A 372 36.32 -36.00 9.97
N VAL A 373 35.18 -35.56 10.52
CA VAL A 373 35.09 -34.27 11.25
C VAL A 373 34.66 -34.55 12.69
N THR A 374 35.50 -35.29 13.42
CA THR A 374 35.41 -35.40 14.88
C THR A 374 35.93 -34.11 15.49
N LEU A 375 35.03 -33.19 15.83
CA LEU A 375 35.24 -32.26 16.94
C LEU A 375 35.17 -33.10 18.23
N THR A 376 36.29 -33.73 18.58
CA THR A 376 36.45 -34.65 19.72
C THR A 376 36.17 -34.00 21.08
N TRP A 377 35.96 -32.68 21.13
CA TRP A 377 35.68 -31.93 22.36
C TRP A 377 34.20 -31.84 22.74
N VAL A 378 33.26 -32.26 21.86
CA VAL A 378 31.81 -32.22 22.14
C VAL A 378 31.22 -33.62 22.37
N HIS A 379 31.97 -34.69 22.10
CA HIS A 379 31.55 -36.07 22.38
C HIS A 379 31.99 -36.51 23.79
N SER A 380 31.43 -35.87 24.81
CA SER A 380 31.30 -36.56 26.10
C SER A 380 30.31 -37.72 25.92
N LYS A 381 30.73 -38.94 26.26
CA LYS A 381 29.86 -40.12 26.39
C LYS A 381 28.60 -39.69 27.16
N ALA A 382 27.46 -39.61 26.49
CA ALA A 382 26.19 -39.45 27.17
C ALA A 382 26.00 -40.70 28.06
N PRO A 383 25.72 -40.55 29.37
CA PRO A 383 25.45 -41.69 30.22
C PRO A 383 24.17 -42.38 29.73
N ASP A 384 24.23 -43.71 29.60
CA ASP A 384 23.08 -44.59 29.36
C ASP A 384 22.10 -44.48 30.54
N THR A 385 21.32 -43.41 30.54
CA THR A 385 20.17 -43.24 31.43
C THR A 385 18.97 -43.77 30.66
N GLU A 386 18.25 -44.72 31.25
CA GLU A 386 16.98 -45.24 30.76
C GLU A 386 15.98 -44.09 30.59
N SER A 387 16.02 -43.43 29.45
CA SER A 387 15.03 -42.42 29.10
C SER A 387 13.82 -43.11 28.50
N TRP A 388 12.64 -42.76 28.97
CA TRP A 388 11.34 -43.23 28.50
C TRP A 388 11.05 -43.01 26.99
N LEU A 389 11.90 -42.26 26.28
CA LEU A 389 11.78 -42.00 24.84
C LEU A 389 12.79 -42.84 24.01
N PRO A 390 12.37 -43.42 22.87
CA PRO A 390 13.23 -44.26 22.03
C PRO A 390 14.28 -43.43 21.27
N ASP A 391 15.47 -43.98 21.02
CA ASP A 391 16.54 -43.27 20.29
C ASP A 391 16.12 -42.82 18.89
N CYS A 392 15.38 -43.65 18.17
CA CYS A 392 14.84 -43.41 16.84
C CYS A 392 13.43 -44.02 16.73
N ILE A 393 12.69 -43.66 15.68
CA ILE A 393 11.31 -44.13 15.43
C ILE A 393 11.33 -45.00 14.16
N PRO A 394 11.12 -46.33 14.26
CA PRO A 394 11.08 -47.20 13.10
C PRO A 394 9.94 -46.81 12.16
N MET A 395 10.26 -46.52 10.89
CA MET A 395 9.27 -46.18 9.87
C MET A 395 9.73 -46.54 8.46
N THR A 396 8.77 -46.86 7.58
CA THR A 396 9.03 -47.05 6.14
C THR A 396 9.10 -45.70 5.43
N ASP A 397 9.63 -45.67 4.20
CA ASP A 397 9.64 -44.45 3.37
C ASP A 397 8.25 -43.84 3.19
N ALA A 398 7.22 -44.68 3.03
CA ALA A 398 5.84 -44.23 2.89
C ALA A 398 5.29 -43.59 4.17
N VAL A 399 5.63 -44.15 5.34
CA VAL A 399 5.24 -43.58 6.64
C VAL A 399 5.98 -42.26 6.87
N PHE A 400 7.29 -42.20 6.60
CA PHE A 400 8.06 -40.95 6.70
C PHE A 400 7.52 -39.87 5.75
N ALA A 401 7.23 -40.22 4.50
CA ALA A 401 6.63 -39.29 3.53
C ALA A 401 5.27 -38.77 4.02
N THR A 402 4.46 -39.64 4.64
CA THR A 402 3.16 -39.26 5.24
C THR A 402 3.34 -38.33 6.44
N VAL A 403 4.28 -38.64 7.34
CA VAL A 403 4.62 -37.75 8.46
C VAL A 403 5.06 -36.39 7.92
N SER A 404 5.97 -36.37 6.94
CA SER A 404 6.47 -35.14 6.33
C SER A 404 5.35 -34.34 5.64
N SER A 405 4.46 -35.00 4.89
CA SER A 405 3.41 -34.36 4.10
C SER A 405 2.20 -33.91 4.94
N ILE A 406 1.91 -34.52 6.09
CA ILE A 406 0.77 -34.09 6.94
C ILE A 406 0.91 -32.66 7.46
N PHE A 407 2.15 -32.15 7.57
CA PHE A 407 2.43 -30.75 7.84
C PHE A 407 1.81 -29.83 6.78
N THR A 408 1.91 -30.22 5.51
CA THR A 408 1.35 -29.44 4.38
C THR A 408 -0.17 -29.51 4.34
N VAL A 409 -0.76 -30.65 4.76
CA VAL A 409 -2.22 -30.80 4.93
C VAL A 409 -2.72 -29.91 6.06
N GLY A 410 -2.05 -29.91 7.21
CA GLY A 410 -2.31 -28.96 8.29
C GLY A 410 -2.20 -27.52 7.80
N GLY A 411 -1.16 -27.21 7.03
CA GLY A 411 -0.93 -25.92 6.37
C GLY A 411 -2.09 -25.46 5.50
N LEU A 412 -2.63 -26.35 4.66
CA LEU A 412 -3.80 -26.07 3.84
C LEU A 412 -5.01 -25.67 4.70
N VAL A 413 -5.33 -26.49 5.70
CA VAL A 413 -6.46 -26.22 6.62
C VAL A 413 -6.24 -24.89 7.34
N GLY A 414 -5.02 -24.64 7.82
CA GLY A 414 -4.64 -23.43 8.53
C GLY A 414 -4.81 -22.19 7.67
N ALA A 415 -4.32 -22.23 6.43
CA ALA A 415 -4.42 -21.13 5.48
C ALA A 415 -5.89 -20.80 5.11
N LEU A 416 -6.71 -21.83 4.88
CA LEU A 416 -8.13 -21.65 4.55
C LEU A 416 -8.94 -21.08 5.73
N CYS A 417 -8.65 -21.50 6.97
CA CYS A 417 -9.33 -20.99 8.15
C CYS A 417 -8.86 -19.59 8.59
N ALA A 418 -7.62 -19.21 8.26
CA ALA A 418 -7.00 -17.99 8.76
C ALA A 418 -7.65 -16.70 8.22
N GLY A 419 -8.04 -16.67 6.94
CA GLY A 419 -8.69 -15.52 6.31
C GLY A 419 -9.96 -15.09 7.06
N PRO A 420 -11.02 -15.93 7.11
CA PRO A 420 -12.27 -15.61 7.81
C PRO A 420 -12.06 -15.26 9.28
N PHE A 421 -11.16 -15.97 9.97
CA PHE A 421 -10.88 -15.73 11.39
C PHE A 421 -10.22 -14.35 11.60
N SER A 422 -9.19 -14.02 10.82
CA SER A 422 -8.46 -12.75 10.93
C SER A 422 -9.29 -11.53 10.52
N SER A 423 -10.22 -11.69 9.58
CA SER A 423 -11.18 -10.64 9.22
C SER A 423 -12.19 -10.38 10.33
N LYS A 424 -12.70 -11.44 10.98
CA LYS A 424 -13.75 -11.30 12.02
C LYS A 424 -13.20 -10.87 13.38
N ARG A 425 -12.03 -11.39 13.78
CA ARG A 425 -11.47 -11.17 15.14
C ARG A 425 -10.21 -10.30 15.18
N GLY A 426 -9.67 -9.89 14.03
CA GLY A 426 -8.44 -9.11 13.95
C GLY A 426 -7.19 -9.97 13.76
N ARG A 427 -6.08 -9.31 13.43
CA ARG A 427 -4.81 -9.95 13.03
C ARG A 427 -4.05 -10.43 14.28
N ARG A 428 -4.08 -9.65 15.36
CA ARG A 428 -3.37 -9.98 16.61
C ARG A 428 -3.91 -11.25 17.29
N PRO A 429 -5.23 -11.43 17.52
CA PRO A 429 -5.76 -12.68 18.06
C PRO A 429 -5.46 -13.89 17.16
N ALA A 430 -5.48 -13.70 15.84
CA ALA A 430 -5.15 -14.76 14.88
C ALA A 430 -3.69 -15.21 15.04
N MET A 431 -2.72 -14.28 15.12
CA MET A 431 -1.32 -14.62 15.38
C MET A 431 -1.09 -15.29 16.76
N ARG A 432 -1.91 -14.97 17.77
CA ARG A 432 -1.81 -15.65 19.09
C ARG A 432 -2.25 -17.10 19.02
N VAL A 433 -3.31 -17.38 18.27
CA VAL A 433 -3.76 -18.75 18.04
C VAL A 433 -2.68 -19.55 17.32
N THR A 434 -2.03 -18.97 16.30
CA THR A 434 -0.92 -19.68 15.63
C THR A 434 0.26 -19.95 16.56
N ALA A 435 0.63 -19.01 17.44
CA ALA A 435 1.68 -19.26 18.43
C ALA A 435 1.34 -20.40 19.40
N ILE A 436 0.09 -20.49 19.86
CA ILE A 436 -0.37 -21.61 20.72
C ILE A 436 -0.30 -22.94 19.97
N LEU A 437 -0.76 -22.98 18.72
CA LEU A 437 -0.74 -24.18 17.89
C LEU A 437 0.69 -24.64 17.59
N TYR A 438 1.63 -23.71 17.35
CA TYR A 438 3.05 -24.02 17.22
C TYR A 438 3.62 -24.63 18.49
N ILE A 439 3.33 -24.06 19.67
CA ILE A 439 3.79 -24.61 20.97
C ILE A 439 3.27 -26.05 21.13
N ILE A 440 1.97 -26.27 20.94
CA ILE A 440 1.35 -27.59 21.09
C ILE A 440 1.99 -28.58 20.11
N GLY A 441 2.07 -28.22 18.83
CA GLY A 441 2.63 -29.08 17.80
C GLY A 441 4.09 -29.43 18.08
N ALA A 442 4.95 -28.43 18.32
CA ALA A 442 6.38 -28.63 18.54
C ALA A 442 6.68 -29.44 19.82
N VAL A 443 5.87 -29.29 20.89
CA VAL A 443 5.99 -30.11 22.10
C VAL A 443 5.64 -31.57 21.80
N ILE A 444 4.56 -31.82 21.06
CA ILE A 444 4.16 -33.18 20.66
C ILE A 444 5.26 -33.82 19.79
N GLU A 445 5.81 -33.07 18.83
CA GLU A 445 6.90 -33.56 17.98
C GLU A 445 8.16 -33.90 18.78
N THR A 446 8.55 -33.05 19.72
CA THR A 446 9.74 -33.25 20.57
C THR A 446 9.60 -34.49 21.46
N LEU A 447 8.40 -34.71 22.01
CA LEU A 447 8.09 -35.82 22.90
C LEU A 447 7.56 -37.07 22.17
N ALA A 448 7.64 -37.10 20.84
CA ALA A 448 7.12 -38.21 20.06
C ALA A 448 7.89 -39.52 20.36
N GLY A 449 7.15 -40.51 20.85
CA GLY A 449 7.60 -41.89 21.01
C GLY A 449 7.29 -42.78 19.79
N GLY A 450 6.56 -42.27 18.80
CA GLY A 450 6.13 -43.04 17.63
C GLY A 450 5.67 -42.16 16.47
N ALA A 451 5.56 -42.75 15.28
CA ALA A 451 5.24 -42.03 14.04
C ALA A 451 3.88 -41.32 14.08
N ALA A 452 2.88 -41.90 14.76
CA ALA A 452 1.55 -41.28 14.90
C ALA A 452 1.59 -39.99 15.74
N ALA A 453 2.30 -40.00 16.88
CA ALA A 453 2.48 -38.82 17.71
C ALA A 453 3.24 -37.72 16.94
N LEU A 454 4.30 -38.11 16.21
CA LEU A 454 5.04 -37.19 15.35
C LEU A 454 4.12 -36.57 14.28
N ALA A 455 3.31 -37.38 13.59
CA ALA A 455 2.35 -36.90 12.59
C ALA A 455 1.30 -35.94 13.18
N ILE A 456 0.79 -36.20 14.39
CA ILE A 456 -0.15 -35.29 15.07
C ILE A 456 0.52 -33.95 15.37
N GLY A 457 1.75 -33.97 15.91
CA GLY A 457 2.53 -32.77 16.14
C GLY A 457 2.73 -31.96 14.86
N ARG A 458 3.13 -32.65 13.77
CA ARG A 458 3.31 -32.07 12.43
C ARG A 458 2.04 -31.46 11.87
N PHE A 459 0.88 -32.06 12.12
CA PHE A 459 -0.39 -31.49 11.69
C PHE A 459 -0.68 -30.17 12.41
N PHE A 460 -0.41 -30.06 13.71
CA PHE A 460 -0.61 -28.83 14.48
C PHE A 460 0.41 -27.74 14.13
N THR A 461 1.69 -28.06 13.98
CA THR A 461 2.70 -27.11 13.48
C THR A 461 2.36 -26.69 12.05
N GLY A 462 1.87 -27.60 11.23
CA GLY A 462 1.32 -27.33 9.90
C GLY A 462 0.16 -26.34 9.93
N LEU A 463 -0.85 -26.58 10.77
CA LEU A 463 -2.01 -25.70 10.94
C LEU A 463 -1.59 -24.27 11.33
N ALA A 464 -0.64 -24.16 12.27
CA ALA A 464 -0.07 -22.89 12.69
C ALA A 464 0.69 -22.19 11.55
N ALA A 465 1.49 -22.95 10.80
CA ALA A 465 2.33 -22.46 9.72
C ALA A 465 1.49 -21.97 8.52
N GLY A 466 0.51 -22.76 8.12
CA GLY A 466 -0.57 -22.39 7.20
C GLY A 466 -1.16 -21.03 7.51
N ALA A 467 -1.74 -20.91 8.70
CA ALA A 467 -2.37 -19.68 9.13
C ALA A 467 -1.38 -18.50 9.20
N SER A 468 -0.16 -18.75 9.68
CA SER A 468 0.88 -17.73 9.78
C SER A 468 1.28 -17.14 8.43
N THR A 469 1.37 -17.96 7.37
CA THR A 469 1.71 -17.50 6.01
C THR A 469 0.63 -16.61 5.38
N VAL A 470 -0.58 -16.59 5.94
CA VAL A 470 -1.68 -15.70 5.52
C VAL A 470 -1.73 -14.45 6.37
N ILE A 471 -1.69 -14.60 7.70
CA ILE A 471 -1.97 -13.51 8.65
C ILE A 471 -0.79 -12.53 8.72
N VAL A 472 0.45 -13.02 8.72
CA VAL A 472 1.62 -12.17 8.97
C VAL A 472 1.90 -11.20 7.83
N PRO A 473 1.89 -11.61 6.54
CA PRO A 473 2.05 -10.66 5.44
C PRO A 473 0.94 -9.59 5.42
N LEU A 474 -0.29 -10.00 5.72
CA LEU A 474 -1.43 -9.08 5.83
C LEU A 474 -1.18 -8.05 6.94
N TYR A 475 -0.82 -8.52 8.14
CA TYR A 475 -0.50 -7.64 9.26
C TYR A 475 0.64 -6.66 8.93
N ILE A 476 1.73 -7.16 8.34
CA ILE A 476 2.88 -6.33 7.92
C ILE A 476 2.44 -5.27 6.91
N SER A 477 1.62 -5.61 5.92
CA SER A 477 1.15 -4.66 4.90
C SER A 477 0.26 -3.53 5.48
N GLU A 478 -0.45 -3.83 6.57
CA GLU A 478 -1.36 -2.89 7.25
C GLU A 478 -0.63 -1.99 8.25
N ILE A 479 0.55 -2.38 8.75
CA ILE A 479 1.37 -1.54 9.63
C ILE A 479 2.54 -0.86 8.92
N ALA A 480 2.97 -1.35 7.76
CA ALA A 480 4.09 -0.80 7.01
C ALA A 480 3.72 0.55 6.36
N PRO A 481 4.65 1.52 6.31
CA PRO A 481 4.49 2.75 5.54
C PRO A 481 4.19 2.44 4.07
N PRO A 482 3.28 3.16 3.40
CA PRO A 482 2.87 2.86 2.02
C PRO A 482 4.05 2.72 1.03
N LYS A 483 5.08 3.58 1.18
CA LYS A 483 6.29 3.58 0.32
C LYS A 483 7.19 2.35 0.55
N GLU A 484 7.18 1.79 1.75
CA GLU A 484 8.10 0.72 2.19
C GLU A 484 7.41 -0.65 2.30
N ARG A 485 6.14 -0.77 1.87
CA ARG A 485 5.37 -2.02 1.92
C ARG A 485 6.07 -3.17 1.19
N GLY A 486 6.74 -2.91 0.07
CA GLY A 486 7.50 -3.91 -0.67
C GLY A 486 8.69 -4.47 0.12
N LEU A 487 9.49 -3.59 0.72
CA LEU A 487 10.64 -3.95 1.55
C LEU A 487 10.23 -4.81 2.76
N PHE A 488 9.21 -4.35 3.50
CA PHE A 488 8.73 -5.07 4.68
C PHE A 488 7.96 -6.34 4.35
N GLY A 489 7.23 -6.35 3.23
CA GLY A 489 6.62 -7.58 2.70
C GLY A 489 7.66 -8.67 2.44
N ALA A 490 8.81 -8.31 1.87
CA ALA A 490 9.91 -9.24 1.60
C ALA A 490 10.51 -9.88 2.87
N MET A 491 10.40 -9.23 4.04
CA MET A 491 10.88 -9.78 5.31
C MET A 491 10.19 -11.09 5.69
N THR A 492 8.96 -11.33 5.22
CA THR A 492 8.28 -12.63 5.40
C THR A 492 9.10 -13.75 4.75
N GLN A 493 9.48 -13.59 3.48
CA GLN A 493 10.23 -14.61 2.74
C GLN A 493 11.66 -14.76 3.26
N VAL A 494 12.31 -13.64 3.60
CA VAL A 494 13.63 -13.66 4.26
C VAL A 494 13.56 -14.47 5.55
N SER A 495 12.54 -14.25 6.38
CA SER A 495 12.36 -14.96 7.64
C SER A 495 12.12 -16.46 7.45
N ILE A 496 11.36 -16.87 6.42
CA ILE A 496 11.20 -18.29 6.04
C ILE A 496 12.57 -18.91 5.75
N ASN A 497 13.39 -18.25 4.92
CA ASN A 497 14.72 -18.76 4.57
C ASN A 497 15.67 -18.80 5.78
N VAL A 498 15.56 -17.84 6.71
CA VAL A 498 16.29 -17.88 7.99
C VAL A 498 15.89 -19.10 8.82
N GLY A 499 14.59 -19.43 8.88
CA GLY A 499 14.10 -20.64 9.55
C GLY A 499 14.66 -21.93 8.96
N ILE A 500 14.66 -22.04 7.63
CA ILE A 500 15.23 -23.18 6.89
C ILE A 500 16.74 -23.30 7.19
N LEU A 501 17.48 -22.20 7.10
CA LEU A 501 18.93 -22.20 7.36
C LEU A 501 19.24 -22.58 8.82
N ALA A 502 18.47 -22.03 9.77
CA ALA A 502 18.64 -22.33 11.19
C ALA A 502 18.47 -23.82 11.47
N VAL A 503 17.39 -24.44 10.96
CA VAL A 503 17.13 -25.86 11.25
C VAL A 503 18.09 -26.80 10.55
N GLN A 504 18.54 -26.47 9.34
CA GLN A 504 19.55 -27.27 8.64
C GLN A 504 20.92 -27.19 9.34
N THR A 505 21.26 -26.03 9.89
CA THR A 505 22.46 -25.84 10.70
C THR A 505 22.39 -26.66 11.98
N LEU A 506 21.26 -26.60 12.71
CA LEU A 506 21.03 -27.45 13.87
C LEU A 506 21.08 -28.94 13.51
N GLY A 507 20.47 -29.30 12.39
CA GLY A 507 20.49 -30.65 11.84
C GLY A 507 21.90 -31.19 11.65
N PHE A 508 22.81 -30.39 11.11
CA PHE A 508 24.21 -30.79 10.95
C PHE A 508 24.90 -31.13 12.28
N PHE A 509 24.62 -30.38 13.33
CA PHE A 509 25.28 -30.59 14.63
C PHE A 509 24.57 -31.61 15.53
N LEU A 510 23.24 -31.73 15.46
CA LEU A 510 22.42 -32.45 16.45
C LEU A 510 21.79 -33.75 15.93
N SER A 511 21.99 -34.11 14.66
CA SER A 511 21.45 -35.36 14.10
C SER A 511 22.30 -36.58 14.47
N TYR A 512 22.27 -36.95 15.75
CA TYR A 512 22.87 -38.17 16.30
C TYR A 512 22.09 -38.66 17.53
N GLY A 513 22.06 -39.97 17.75
CA GLY A 513 21.43 -40.57 18.95
C GLY A 513 20.06 -39.98 19.27
N LYS A 514 19.87 -39.48 20.49
CA LYS A 514 18.65 -38.76 20.93
C LYS A 514 18.67 -37.25 20.66
N ALA A 515 19.82 -36.70 20.25
CA ALA A 515 20.01 -35.26 20.12
C ALA A 515 19.14 -34.63 19.01
N TRP A 516 18.65 -35.42 18.04
CA TRP A 516 17.75 -34.91 17.00
C TRP A 516 16.46 -34.32 17.56
N ARG A 517 16.02 -34.74 18.75
CA ARG A 517 14.86 -34.15 19.44
C ARG A 517 15.10 -32.70 19.84
N TRP A 518 16.34 -32.31 20.11
CA TRP A 518 16.66 -30.91 20.39
C TRP A 518 16.45 -30.02 19.17
N ILE A 519 16.56 -30.56 17.95
CA ILE A 519 16.20 -29.83 16.73
C ILE A 519 14.72 -29.41 16.82
N LEU A 520 13.82 -30.36 17.09
CA LEU A 520 12.38 -30.10 17.23
C LEU A 520 12.07 -29.19 18.45
N ALA A 521 12.81 -29.35 19.54
CA ALA A 521 12.65 -28.55 20.74
C ALA A 521 12.96 -27.06 20.51
N VAL A 522 13.85 -26.71 19.56
CA VAL A 522 14.08 -25.30 19.18
C VAL A 522 12.80 -24.66 18.65
N GLY A 523 11.94 -25.39 17.95
CA GLY A 523 10.62 -24.91 17.54
C GLY A 523 9.77 -24.41 18.72
N VAL A 524 9.81 -25.13 19.86
CA VAL A 524 9.11 -24.71 21.09
C VAL A 524 9.63 -23.37 21.60
N PHE A 525 10.96 -23.18 21.63
CA PHE A 525 11.55 -21.92 22.09
C PHE A 525 11.21 -20.74 21.16
N ILE A 526 11.22 -20.96 19.85
CA ILE A 526 10.80 -19.93 18.87
C ILE A 526 9.32 -19.59 19.08
N ALA A 527 8.46 -20.60 19.29
CA ALA A 527 7.04 -20.39 19.52
C ALA A 527 6.72 -19.67 20.83
N LEU A 528 7.47 -19.94 21.91
CA LEU A 528 7.38 -19.22 23.17
C LEU A 528 7.84 -17.76 23.02
N ALA A 529 8.94 -17.53 22.29
CA ALA A 529 9.40 -16.18 21.97
C ALA A 529 8.33 -15.41 21.18
N GLN A 530 7.72 -16.04 20.18
CA GLN A 530 6.60 -15.46 19.42
C GLN A 530 5.40 -15.16 20.32
N ALA A 531 4.96 -16.10 21.15
CA ALA A 531 3.84 -15.91 22.07
C ALA A 531 4.07 -14.75 23.04
N SER A 532 5.28 -14.64 23.60
CA SER A 532 5.66 -13.55 24.50
C SER A 532 5.69 -12.19 23.77
N GLY A 533 6.27 -12.12 22.58
CA GLY A 533 6.31 -10.89 21.78
C GLY A 533 4.92 -10.41 21.37
N LEU A 534 4.01 -11.33 21.02
CA LEU A 534 2.62 -11.04 20.66
C LEU A 534 1.77 -10.47 21.82
N MET A 535 2.29 -10.48 23.05
CA MET A 535 1.68 -9.73 24.15
C MET A 535 1.82 -8.22 23.95
N LEU A 536 2.94 -7.77 23.35
CA LEU A 536 3.32 -6.36 23.18
C LEU A 536 2.86 -5.74 21.85
N ILE A 537 2.51 -6.59 20.87
CA ILE A 537 2.02 -6.18 19.55
C ILE A 537 0.60 -5.57 19.64
N PRO A 538 0.32 -4.42 18.99
CA PRO A 538 -1.02 -3.85 18.89
C PRO A 538 -1.84 -4.54 17.80
N GLU A 539 -3.14 -4.25 17.74
CA GLU A 539 -3.97 -4.71 16.61
C GLU A 539 -3.68 -3.84 15.37
N SER A 540 -3.94 -4.39 14.19
CA SER A 540 -3.82 -3.68 12.92
C SER A 540 -4.62 -2.37 12.91
N PRO A 541 -4.00 -1.21 12.62
CA PRO A 541 -4.69 0.06 12.48
C PRO A 541 -5.77 0.02 11.37
N ALA A 542 -5.45 -0.58 10.23
CA ALA A 542 -6.38 -0.68 9.11
C ALA A 542 -7.61 -1.52 9.47
N TRP A 543 -7.42 -2.62 10.20
CA TRP A 543 -8.54 -3.44 10.68
C TRP A 543 -9.37 -2.71 11.74
N LEU A 544 -8.73 -2.01 12.68
CA LEU A 544 -9.44 -1.22 13.69
C LEU A 544 -10.31 -0.13 13.04
N ALA A 545 -9.81 0.52 11.98
CA ALA A 545 -10.57 1.50 11.22
C ALA A 545 -11.78 0.87 10.52
N ALA A 546 -11.56 -0.23 9.80
CA ALA A 546 -12.62 -0.95 9.08
C ALA A 546 -13.71 -1.52 10.01
N ASN A 547 -13.35 -1.85 11.27
CA ASN A 547 -14.26 -2.45 12.24
C ASN A 547 -14.84 -1.43 13.25
N GLY A 548 -14.88 -0.14 12.88
CA GLY A 548 -15.61 0.91 13.59
C GLY A 548 -14.87 1.63 14.72
N ASP A 549 -13.56 1.40 14.90
CA ASP A 549 -12.73 2.05 15.94
C ASP A 549 -11.62 2.93 15.33
N ALA A 550 -12.02 3.85 14.45
CA ALA A 550 -11.13 4.81 13.80
C ALA A 550 -10.27 5.65 14.79
N PRO A 551 -10.77 6.10 15.96
CA PRO A 551 -9.95 6.82 16.93
C PRO A 551 -8.80 5.98 17.48
N LYS A 552 -9.03 4.71 17.80
CA LYS A 552 -7.98 3.80 18.24
C LYS A 552 -7.05 3.40 17.10
N ALA A 553 -7.57 3.26 15.88
CA ALA A 553 -6.75 3.04 14.69
C ALA A 553 -5.73 4.16 14.50
N ARG A 554 -6.17 5.43 14.56
CA ARG A 554 -5.28 6.61 14.43
C ARG A 554 -4.22 6.66 15.53
N ARG A 555 -4.60 6.42 16.80
CA ARG A 555 -3.65 6.36 17.93
C ARG A 555 -2.62 5.25 17.77
N THR A 556 -3.06 4.08 17.31
CA THR A 556 -2.17 2.94 17.06
C THR A 556 -1.21 3.25 15.91
N LEU A 557 -1.70 3.80 14.80
CA LEU A 557 -0.86 4.18 13.66
C LEU A 557 0.16 5.26 14.06
N GLN A 558 -0.25 6.29 14.80
CA GLN A 558 0.65 7.32 15.32
C GLN A 558 1.76 6.70 16.19
N ARG A 559 1.41 5.73 17.04
CA ARG A 559 2.40 5.03 17.87
C ARG A 559 3.39 4.21 17.02
N ILE A 560 2.93 3.62 15.92
CA ILE A 560 3.76 2.85 14.99
C ILE A 560 4.69 3.76 14.19
N ARG A 561 4.22 4.93 13.75
CA ARG A 561 5.00 5.90 12.97
C ARG A 561 5.95 6.73 13.83
N GLY A 562 5.58 7.01 15.09
CA GLY A 562 6.32 7.90 15.98
C GLY A 562 5.51 9.15 16.33
N LYS A 563 5.81 9.81 17.45
CA LYS A 563 4.97 10.90 17.98
C LYS A 563 4.88 12.12 17.05
N ASP A 564 5.93 12.38 16.28
CA ASP A 564 6.07 13.60 15.47
C ASP A 564 5.83 13.35 13.97
N PHE A 565 5.48 12.12 13.58
CA PHE A 565 5.25 11.75 12.19
C PHE A 565 3.84 12.13 11.72
N ASP A 566 3.71 12.77 10.55
CA ASP A 566 2.42 13.16 10.00
C ASP A 566 1.70 11.97 9.36
N ILE A 567 0.61 11.52 9.99
CA ILE A 567 -0.21 10.40 9.50
C ILE A 567 -1.44 10.84 8.71
N ARG A 568 -1.63 12.15 8.46
CA ARG A 568 -2.89 12.70 7.90
C ARG A 568 -3.26 12.10 6.54
N GLU A 569 -2.29 11.92 5.65
CA GLU A 569 -2.51 11.28 4.35
C GLU A 569 -2.91 9.80 4.49
N GLU A 570 -2.30 9.05 5.43
CA GLU A 570 -2.58 7.62 5.60
C GLU A 570 -3.96 7.34 6.20
N VAL A 571 -4.47 8.24 7.04
CA VAL A 571 -5.77 8.09 7.72
C VAL A 571 -6.91 8.79 6.99
N GLU A 572 -6.63 9.46 5.86
CA GLU A 572 -7.62 10.25 5.14
C GLU A 572 -8.86 9.42 4.77
N ASN A 573 -8.67 8.17 4.34
CA ASN A 573 -9.77 7.32 3.84
C ASN A 573 -10.43 6.43 4.91
N TRP A 574 -9.98 6.45 6.16
CA TRP A 574 -10.42 5.51 7.20
C TRP A 574 -11.81 5.79 7.78
N ASP A 575 -12.40 6.94 7.46
CA ASP A 575 -13.70 7.34 7.97
C ASP A 575 -14.83 7.14 6.93
N GLY A 576 -14.55 6.52 5.77
CA GLY A 576 -15.46 6.43 4.63
C GLY A 576 -16.26 5.13 4.48
N GLU A 577 -15.88 4.03 5.14
CA GLU A 577 -16.46 2.70 4.86
C GLU A 577 -17.56 2.25 5.85
N VAL A 578 -17.65 2.85 7.04
CA VAL A 578 -18.53 2.34 8.12
C VAL A 578 -19.99 2.82 8.02
N HIS A 579 -20.28 3.93 7.33
CA HIS A 579 -21.64 4.47 7.25
C HIS A 579 -22.51 3.91 6.10
N ALA A 580 -21.89 3.35 5.06
CA ALA A 580 -22.64 2.90 3.87
C ALA A 580 -23.47 1.62 4.12
N GLU A 581 -23.15 0.81 5.13
CA GLU A 581 -23.91 -0.41 5.45
C GLU A 581 -25.07 -0.20 6.44
N GLN A 582 -25.04 0.85 7.27
CA GLN A 582 -26.09 1.09 8.27
C GLN A 582 -27.29 1.91 7.75
N GLU A 583 -27.12 2.72 6.71
CA GLU A 583 -28.24 3.46 6.10
C GLU A 583 -29.14 2.59 5.20
N GLY A 584 -28.66 1.43 4.75
CA GLY A 584 -29.42 0.49 3.92
C GLY A 584 -30.49 -0.32 4.67
N LEU A 585 -30.47 -0.32 6.01
CA LEU A 585 -31.39 -1.09 6.86
C LEU A 585 -32.50 -0.25 7.50
N LEU A 586 -32.45 1.08 7.36
CA LEU A 586 -33.44 2.01 7.97
C LEU A 586 -34.42 2.62 6.96
N THR A 587 -34.39 2.18 5.69
CA THR A 587 -35.32 2.61 4.64
C THR A 587 -36.09 1.42 4.06
N GLN A 588 -36.79 0.68 4.93
CA GLN A 588 -37.95 -0.11 4.53
C GLN A 588 -39.15 0.38 5.32
N ASN A 589 -39.91 1.29 4.73
CA ASN A 589 -41.34 1.48 4.99
C ASN A 589 -41.99 2.04 3.71
N ASP A 590 -43.24 1.66 3.54
CA ASP A 590 -43.96 1.46 2.28
C ASP A 590 -44.34 2.71 1.48
N ASP A 591 -44.78 2.42 0.25
CA ASP A 591 -45.59 3.23 -0.69
C ASP A 591 -44.87 4.12 -1.72
N MET A 592 -44.59 3.55 -2.91
CA MET A 592 -44.79 4.20 -4.23
C MET A 592 -44.64 3.18 -5.40
N PRO A 593 -45.40 3.33 -6.53
CA PRO A 593 -45.52 2.32 -7.59
C PRO A 593 -44.35 2.31 -8.61
N PRO A 594 -44.22 1.26 -9.45
CA PRO A 594 -43.00 0.98 -10.18
C PRO A 594 -42.86 1.88 -11.42
N VAL A 595 -41.74 2.59 -11.53
CA VAL A 595 -41.29 3.23 -12.77
C VAL A 595 -40.18 2.39 -13.40
N SER A 596 -40.35 2.15 -14.69
CA SER A 596 -39.62 1.25 -15.61
C SER A 596 -38.10 1.49 -15.72
N PRO A 597 -37.34 0.51 -16.28
CA PRO A 597 -35.92 0.32 -16.02
C PRO A 597 -35.05 1.12 -16.98
N GLY A 598 -34.14 1.92 -16.43
CA GLY A 598 -33.20 2.65 -17.26
C GLY A 598 -32.48 3.76 -16.51
N LEU A 599 -31.55 3.39 -15.63
CA LEU A 599 -30.21 3.97 -15.50
C LEU A 599 -29.58 3.36 -14.25
N ALA A 600 -28.34 2.91 -14.40
CA ALA A 600 -27.63 2.07 -13.46
C ALA A 600 -27.61 2.64 -12.04
N LYS A 601 -28.10 1.82 -11.09
CA LYS A 601 -27.78 1.89 -9.66
C LYS A 601 -26.27 2.05 -9.51
N HIS A 602 -25.84 3.13 -8.86
CA HIS A 602 -24.49 3.28 -8.37
C HIS A 602 -24.26 2.19 -7.31
N ASN A 603 -23.57 1.10 -7.69
CA ASN A 603 -23.33 -0.05 -6.82
C ASN A 603 -22.43 0.36 -5.64
N SER A 604 -22.89 0.04 -4.43
CA SER A 604 -22.03 -0.26 -3.29
C SER A 604 -20.98 -1.29 -3.71
N ARG A 605 -19.71 -1.12 -3.30
CA ARG A 605 -18.62 -2.05 -3.65
C ARG A 605 -18.90 -3.43 -3.04
N VAL A 606 -19.44 -4.35 -3.84
CA VAL A 606 -19.68 -5.73 -3.44
C VAL A 606 -18.36 -6.48 -3.42
N HIS A 607 -17.89 -6.91 -2.25
CA HIS A 607 -16.79 -7.88 -2.14
C HIS A 607 -17.23 -9.23 -2.72
N LEU A 608 -16.44 -9.80 -3.62
CA LEU A 608 -16.75 -11.07 -4.26
C LEU A 608 -16.37 -12.25 -3.34
N GLY A 609 -17.32 -13.17 -3.12
CA GLY A 609 -17.09 -14.37 -2.30
C GLY A 609 -16.18 -15.41 -2.98
N PHE A 610 -15.61 -16.32 -2.18
CA PHE A 610 -14.65 -17.36 -2.60
C PHE A 610 -15.10 -18.17 -3.85
N PHE A 611 -16.39 -18.51 -3.92
CA PHE A 611 -16.98 -19.24 -5.06
C PHE A 611 -17.53 -18.34 -6.16
N GLU A 612 -17.78 -17.07 -5.86
CA GLU A 612 -18.34 -16.11 -6.80
C GLU A 612 -17.29 -15.63 -7.80
N VAL A 613 -16.04 -15.42 -7.35
CA VAL A 613 -14.92 -15.03 -8.21
C VAL A 613 -14.67 -16.04 -9.33
N ILE A 614 -14.90 -17.34 -9.09
CA ILE A 614 -14.79 -18.36 -10.16
C ILE A 614 -15.92 -18.24 -11.17
N LYS A 615 -17.12 -17.86 -10.73
CA LYS A 615 -18.27 -17.72 -11.61
C LYS A 615 -18.18 -16.47 -12.48
N ASP A 616 -17.50 -15.44 -12.00
CA ASP A 616 -17.32 -14.17 -12.72
C ASP A 616 -16.37 -14.29 -13.94
N PRO A 617 -16.86 -14.10 -15.18
CA PRO A 617 -16.04 -14.12 -16.38
C PRO A 617 -14.85 -13.14 -16.35
N LEU A 618 -14.98 -12.04 -15.62
CA LEU A 618 -13.95 -11.00 -15.50
C LEU A 618 -12.76 -11.50 -14.65
N HIS A 619 -13.00 -12.32 -13.63
CA HIS A 619 -11.95 -12.73 -12.68
C HIS A 619 -11.37 -14.13 -12.96
N ARG A 620 -12.06 -14.95 -13.77
CA ARG A 620 -11.59 -16.30 -14.18
C ARG A 620 -10.16 -16.35 -14.73
N PRO A 621 -9.72 -15.46 -15.66
CA PRO A 621 -8.35 -15.50 -16.17
C PRO A 621 -7.30 -15.28 -15.08
N ALA A 622 -7.59 -14.40 -14.12
CA ALA A 622 -6.72 -14.13 -12.99
C ALA A 622 -6.61 -15.32 -12.07
N ILE A 623 -7.72 -15.99 -11.73
CA ILE A 623 -7.67 -17.23 -10.95
C ILE A 623 -6.83 -18.28 -11.68
N ALA A 624 -7.09 -18.51 -12.97
CA ALA A 624 -6.34 -19.50 -13.73
C ALA A 624 -4.83 -19.21 -13.76
N ALA A 625 -4.43 -17.94 -13.93
CA ALA A 625 -3.05 -17.50 -13.86
C ALA A 625 -2.43 -17.75 -12.48
N VAL A 626 -3.10 -17.33 -11.40
CA VAL A 626 -2.64 -17.53 -10.02
C VAL A 626 -2.45 -19.01 -9.68
N ILE A 627 -3.45 -19.84 -9.97
CA ILE A 627 -3.37 -21.28 -9.73
C ILE A 627 -2.21 -21.87 -10.52
N GLY A 628 -2.09 -21.55 -11.82
CA GLY A 628 -1.00 -22.04 -12.66
C GLY A 628 0.39 -21.65 -12.16
N ILE A 629 0.57 -20.41 -11.68
CA ILE A 629 1.84 -19.94 -11.10
C ILE A 629 2.15 -20.66 -9.78
N MET A 630 1.15 -20.88 -8.92
CA MET A 630 1.35 -21.58 -7.65
C MET A 630 1.68 -23.07 -7.86
N PHE A 631 1.10 -23.70 -8.88
CA PHE A 631 1.53 -25.03 -9.31
C PHE A 631 2.94 -25.00 -9.91
N ALA A 632 3.29 -23.99 -10.72
CA ALA A 632 4.65 -23.84 -11.26
C ALA A 632 5.69 -23.72 -10.16
N GLN A 633 5.42 -22.92 -9.12
CA GLN A 633 6.31 -22.73 -7.98
C GLN A 633 6.70 -24.07 -7.32
N GLN A 634 5.74 -24.98 -7.14
CA GLN A 634 5.96 -26.25 -6.45
C GLN A 634 6.42 -27.37 -7.38
N LEU A 635 5.77 -27.54 -8.54
CA LEU A 635 6.06 -28.62 -9.48
C LEU A 635 7.36 -28.41 -10.27
N CYS A 636 7.95 -27.21 -10.27
CA CYS A 636 9.34 -27.03 -10.70
C CYS A 636 10.35 -27.69 -9.74
N GLY A 637 9.91 -28.17 -8.57
CA GLY A 637 10.65 -29.13 -7.74
C GLY A 637 11.36 -28.55 -6.53
N ILE A 638 11.09 -27.31 -6.11
CA ILE A 638 11.83 -26.68 -5.00
C ILE A 638 11.72 -27.46 -3.67
N ASN A 639 10.53 -27.96 -3.34
CA ASN A 639 10.33 -28.73 -2.10
C ASN A 639 11.08 -30.06 -2.11
N SER A 640 11.40 -30.63 -3.29
CA SER A 640 12.22 -31.84 -3.35
C SER A 640 13.63 -31.60 -2.78
N VAL A 641 14.18 -30.41 -3.03
CA VAL A 641 15.49 -30.01 -2.50
C VAL A 641 15.34 -29.62 -1.03
N ILE A 642 14.39 -28.75 -0.68
CA ILE A 642 14.26 -28.24 0.69
C ILE A 642 13.93 -29.34 1.71
N MET A 643 13.11 -30.33 1.32
CA MET A 643 12.64 -31.38 2.24
C MET A 643 13.49 -32.66 2.22
N TYR A 644 14.16 -32.96 1.10
CA TYR A 644 14.81 -34.26 0.89
C TYR A 644 16.26 -34.19 0.38
N SER A 645 16.89 -33.01 0.31
CA SER A 645 18.26 -32.85 -0.24
C SER A 645 19.30 -33.74 0.42
N VAL A 646 19.25 -33.97 1.73
CA VAL A 646 20.27 -34.78 2.43
C VAL A 646 20.20 -36.23 1.97
N SER A 647 19.00 -36.80 1.92
CA SER A 647 18.78 -38.17 1.44
C SER A 647 19.08 -38.29 -0.06
N LEU A 648 18.75 -37.27 -0.86
CA LEU A 648 18.90 -37.32 -2.31
C LEU A 648 20.35 -37.17 -2.75
N LEU A 649 21.11 -36.28 -2.11
CA LEU A 649 22.50 -35.99 -2.44
C LEU A 649 23.48 -36.91 -1.71
N ASN A 650 22.97 -37.85 -0.90
CA ASN A 650 23.78 -38.85 -0.24
C ASN A 650 24.45 -39.74 -1.30
N ASP A 651 25.76 -39.98 -1.16
CA ASP A 651 26.60 -40.78 -2.07
C ASP A 651 26.77 -40.24 -3.51
N LEU A 652 25.98 -39.24 -3.93
CA LEU A 652 26.11 -38.55 -5.22
C LEU A 652 27.27 -37.55 -5.27
N LEU A 653 27.69 -37.00 -4.11
CA LEU A 653 28.65 -35.90 -4.04
C LEU A 653 29.84 -36.20 -3.11
N PRO A 654 31.02 -35.62 -3.38
CA PRO A 654 32.22 -35.80 -2.56
C PRO A 654 32.18 -35.00 -1.24
N VAL A 655 31.24 -34.05 -1.11
CA VAL A 655 31.05 -33.20 0.07
C VAL A 655 29.93 -33.79 0.93
N SER A 656 29.97 -33.57 2.25
CA SER A 656 28.85 -33.92 3.15
C SER A 656 27.54 -33.32 2.62
N SER A 657 26.53 -34.17 2.37
CA SER A 657 25.21 -33.77 1.86
C SER A 657 24.49 -32.79 2.79
N ALA A 658 24.74 -32.89 4.10
CA ALA A 658 24.25 -31.95 5.10
C ALA A 658 24.92 -30.57 5.00
N LEU A 659 26.25 -30.53 4.81
CA LEU A 659 26.98 -29.27 4.60
C LEU A 659 26.53 -28.56 3.30
N LEU A 660 26.32 -29.33 2.23
CA LEU A 660 25.81 -28.77 0.98
C LEU A 660 24.40 -28.21 1.12
N THR A 661 23.55 -28.88 1.90
CA THR A 661 22.19 -28.39 2.20
C THR A 661 22.23 -27.03 2.93
N ILE A 662 23.15 -26.84 3.88
CA ILE A 662 23.39 -25.54 4.51
C ILE A 662 23.82 -24.49 3.48
N MET A 663 24.78 -24.82 2.60
CA MET A 663 25.23 -23.89 1.55
C MET A 663 24.08 -23.49 0.62
N ILE A 664 23.22 -24.43 0.24
CA ILE A 664 22.02 -24.18 -0.57
C ILE A 664 21.12 -23.15 0.12
N SER A 665 20.90 -23.29 1.43
CA SER A 665 20.05 -22.34 2.17
C SER A 665 20.69 -20.98 2.40
N VAL A 666 22.02 -20.92 2.58
CA VAL A 666 22.76 -19.65 2.61
C VAL A 666 22.59 -18.92 1.29
N VAL A 667 22.77 -19.61 0.16
CA VAL A 667 22.57 -19.04 -1.18
C VAL A 667 21.12 -18.60 -1.35
N ASN A 668 20.15 -19.43 -0.98
CA ASN A 668 18.73 -19.07 -1.04
C ASN A 668 18.42 -17.78 -0.27
N LEU A 669 18.94 -17.66 0.96
CA LEU A 669 18.75 -16.48 1.80
C LEU A 669 19.38 -15.22 1.18
N ILE A 670 20.65 -15.30 0.76
CA ILE A 670 21.38 -14.18 0.17
C ILE A 670 20.72 -13.76 -1.14
N THR A 671 20.41 -14.70 -2.04
CA THR A 671 19.77 -14.39 -3.32
C THR A 671 18.38 -13.81 -3.12
N THR A 672 17.58 -14.34 -2.20
CA THR A 672 16.24 -13.78 -1.89
C THR A 672 16.34 -12.34 -1.39
N ALA A 673 17.28 -12.05 -0.49
CA ALA A 673 17.49 -10.69 0.01
C ALA A 673 18.01 -9.75 -1.08
N ALA A 674 18.97 -10.20 -1.89
CA ALA A 674 19.57 -9.41 -2.96
C ALA A 674 18.59 -9.14 -4.12
N CYS A 675 17.71 -10.10 -4.42
CA CYS A 675 16.72 -10.00 -5.49
C CYS A 675 15.39 -9.39 -5.04
N SER A 676 15.21 -9.02 -3.77
CA SER A 676 13.95 -8.40 -3.30
C SER A 676 13.55 -7.14 -4.08
N PRO A 677 14.46 -6.26 -4.55
CA PRO A 677 14.08 -5.07 -5.33
C PRO A 677 13.88 -5.37 -6.83
N LEU A 678 14.19 -6.60 -7.27
CA LEU A 678 14.21 -6.95 -8.69
C LEU A 678 12.81 -6.97 -9.35
N PRO A 679 11.73 -7.44 -8.71
CA PRO A 679 10.39 -7.42 -9.30
C PRO A 679 9.89 -6.01 -9.62
N ASP A 680 10.32 -5.00 -8.87
CA ASP A 680 10.01 -3.59 -9.11
C ASP A 680 10.83 -3.02 -10.28
N LYS A 681 12.04 -3.54 -10.52
CA LYS A 681 12.91 -3.11 -11.62
C LYS A 681 12.67 -3.82 -12.94
N LEU A 682 12.50 -5.15 -12.95
CA LEU A 682 12.36 -5.95 -14.19
C LEU A 682 10.92 -6.30 -14.56
N GLY A 683 9.99 -6.21 -13.61
CA GLY A 683 8.61 -6.67 -13.80
C GLY A 683 8.38 -8.07 -13.26
N ARG A 684 7.14 -8.36 -12.88
CA ARG A 684 6.78 -9.58 -12.14
C ARG A 684 6.84 -10.79 -13.07
N LYS A 685 6.29 -10.67 -14.29
CA LYS A 685 6.27 -11.75 -15.29
C LYS A 685 7.70 -12.14 -15.69
N SER A 686 8.55 -11.16 -15.94
CA SER A 686 9.96 -11.37 -16.30
C SER A 686 10.72 -12.13 -15.21
N CYS A 687 10.58 -11.74 -13.94
CA CYS A 687 11.22 -12.44 -12.82
C CYS A 687 10.75 -13.91 -12.70
N ILE A 688 9.45 -14.17 -12.85
CA ILE A 688 8.90 -15.54 -12.83
C ILE A 688 9.48 -16.36 -13.99
N LEU A 689 9.55 -15.81 -15.21
CA LEU A 689 10.10 -16.52 -16.37
C LEU A 689 11.58 -16.84 -16.21
N ILE A 690 12.39 -15.87 -15.76
CA ILE A 690 13.82 -16.08 -15.48
C ILE A 690 14.00 -17.21 -14.45
N SER A 691 13.17 -17.21 -13.42
CA SER A 691 13.17 -18.23 -12.36
C SER A 691 12.83 -19.62 -12.91
N ILE A 692 11.72 -19.76 -13.65
CA ILE A 692 11.29 -21.04 -14.21
C ILE A 692 12.32 -21.58 -15.21
N ILE A 693 12.81 -20.75 -16.14
CA ILE A 693 13.79 -21.16 -17.15
C ILE A 693 15.10 -21.56 -16.47
N GLY A 694 15.59 -20.75 -15.54
CA GLY A 694 16.81 -21.03 -14.79
C GLY A 694 16.72 -22.32 -13.97
N GLN A 695 15.58 -22.56 -13.31
CA GLN A 695 15.33 -23.83 -12.62
C GLN A 695 15.23 -25.01 -13.58
N GLY A 696 14.54 -24.86 -14.72
CA GLY A 696 14.43 -25.91 -15.74
C GLY A 696 15.77 -26.32 -16.31
N VAL A 697 16.60 -25.35 -16.69
CA VAL A 697 17.98 -25.58 -17.17
C VAL A 697 18.82 -26.23 -16.07
N SER A 698 18.78 -25.70 -14.85
CA SER A 698 19.55 -26.27 -13.73
C SER A 698 19.11 -27.69 -13.40
N SER A 699 17.81 -28.01 -13.49
CA SER A 699 17.28 -29.36 -13.30
C SER A 699 17.73 -30.31 -14.40
N LEU A 700 17.75 -29.87 -15.65
CA LEU A 700 18.26 -30.67 -16.77
C LEU A 700 19.75 -30.97 -16.61
N VAL A 701 20.56 -29.95 -16.28
CA VAL A 701 21.99 -30.12 -16.03
C VAL A 701 22.23 -31.03 -14.81
N LEU A 702 21.41 -30.90 -13.77
CA LEU A 702 21.47 -31.79 -12.62
C LEU A 702 21.18 -33.25 -13.01
N ALA A 703 20.11 -33.49 -13.77
CA ALA A 703 19.75 -34.83 -14.24
C ALA A 703 20.88 -35.45 -15.07
N LEU A 704 21.40 -34.72 -16.06
CA LEU A 704 22.49 -35.17 -16.92
C LEU A 704 23.78 -35.41 -16.10
N SER A 705 24.14 -34.49 -15.22
CA SER A 705 25.37 -34.63 -14.41
C SER A 705 25.33 -35.84 -13.47
N ILE A 706 24.16 -36.19 -12.90
CA ILE A 706 24.01 -37.40 -12.10
C ILE A 706 24.18 -38.64 -12.98
N GLN A 707 23.57 -38.68 -14.17
CA GLN A 707 23.66 -39.81 -15.10
C GLN A 707 25.10 -40.03 -15.61
N PHE A 708 25.82 -38.95 -15.89
CA PHE A 708 27.22 -38.99 -16.32
C PHE A 708 28.23 -39.08 -15.16
N GLY A 709 27.76 -39.08 -13.91
CA GLY A 709 28.63 -39.16 -12.72
C GLY A 709 29.51 -37.92 -12.46
N VAL A 710 29.16 -36.76 -13.02
CA VAL A 710 29.91 -35.49 -12.87
C VAL A 710 29.51 -34.77 -11.58
N LYS A 711 30.02 -35.27 -10.46
CA LYS A 711 29.59 -34.87 -9.11
C LYS A 711 29.65 -33.35 -8.84
N ILE A 712 30.75 -32.68 -9.20
CA ILE A 712 30.90 -31.23 -8.95
C ILE A 712 29.82 -30.42 -9.70
N LEU A 713 29.53 -30.81 -10.94
CA LEU A 713 28.49 -30.17 -11.74
C LEU A 713 27.10 -30.37 -11.14
N SER A 714 26.81 -31.56 -10.57
CA SER A 714 25.56 -31.80 -9.84
C SER A 714 25.43 -30.86 -8.64
N ALA A 715 26.49 -30.68 -7.83
CA ALA A 715 26.47 -29.75 -6.70
C ALA A 715 26.20 -28.30 -7.12
N LEU A 716 26.90 -27.82 -8.15
CA LEU A 716 26.70 -26.47 -8.71
C LEU A 716 25.31 -26.29 -9.31
N SER A 717 24.75 -27.34 -9.91
CA SER A 717 23.42 -27.30 -10.52
C SER A 717 22.33 -27.19 -9.46
N VAL A 718 22.43 -27.89 -8.33
CA VAL A 718 21.47 -27.75 -7.21
C VAL A 718 21.53 -26.35 -6.61
N VAL A 719 22.74 -25.81 -6.41
CA VAL A 719 22.90 -24.44 -5.88
C VAL A 719 22.32 -23.41 -6.85
N SER A 720 22.61 -23.55 -8.15
CA SER A 720 22.05 -22.69 -9.21
C SER A 720 20.52 -22.80 -9.28
N PHE A 721 19.99 -24.01 -9.16
CA PHE A 721 18.55 -24.27 -9.16
C PHE A 721 17.84 -23.48 -8.04
N VAL A 722 18.39 -23.50 -6.81
CA VAL A 722 17.81 -22.77 -5.68
C VAL A 722 18.02 -21.25 -5.81
N ALA A 723 19.16 -20.81 -6.35
CA ALA A 723 19.37 -19.40 -6.64
C ALA A 723 18.32 -18.86 -7.64
N PHE A 724 18.05 -19.59 -8.73
CA PHE A 724 17.03 -19.18 -9.69
C PHE A 724 15.61 -19.20 -9.13
N PHE A 725 15.28 -20.11 -8.19
CA PHE A 725 14.02 -20.05 -7.46
C PHE A 725 13.83 -18.72 -6.73
N ALA A 726 14.86 -18.28 -5.99
CA ALA A 726 14.85 -17.07 -5.19
C ALA A 726 14.68 -15.77 -6.02
N VAL A 727 15.08 -15.78 -7.29
CA VAL A 727 14.96 -14.62 -8.20
C VAL A 727 13.51 -14.26 -8.54
N GLY A 728 12.58 -15.22 -8.54
CA GLY A 728 11.22 -15.01 -9.02
C GLY A 728 10.16 -15.86 -8.35
N LEU A 729 10.17 -17.17 -8.58
CA LEU A 729 9.11 -18.08 -8.11
C LEU A 729 8.96 -18.10 -6.58
N GLY A 730 9.98 -17.74 -5.81
CA GLY A 730 9.84 -17.57 -4.35
C GLY A 730 8.88 -16.43 -3.98
N PRO A 731 9.28 -15.15 -4.13
CA PRO A 731 8.52 -14.02 -3.60
C PRO A 731 7.42 -13.48 -4.54
N VAL A 732 7.60 -13.57 -5.86
CA VAL A 732 6.76 -12.85 -6.84
C VAL A 732 5.32 -13.37 -6.93
N PRO A 733 5.05 -14.69 -6.91
CA PRO A 733 3.68 -15.21 -7.03
C PRO A 733 2.67 -14.63 -6.02
N PHE A 734 3.10 -14.40 -4.78
CA PHE A 734 2.25 -13.87 -3.72
C PHE A 734 1.88 -12.40 -3.95
N ILE A 735 2.83 -11.61 -4.48
CA ILE A 735 2.63 -10.19 -4.82
C ILE A 735 1.72 -10.08 -6.06
N LEU A 736 2.02 -10.85 -7.10
CA LEU A 736 1.32 -10.83 -8.37
C LEU A 736 -0.17 -11.19 -8.22
N ALA A 737 -0.52 -12.09 -7.30
CA ALA A 737 -1.90 -12.51 -7.07
C ALA A 737 -2.83 -11.34 -6.65
N SER A 738 -2.33 -10.35 -5.89
CA SER A 738 -3.12 -9.16 -5.53
C SER A 738 -3.12 -8.06 -6.60
N GLU A 739 -2.15 -8.05 -7.50
CA GLU A 739 -2.04 -7.02 -8.56
C GLU A 739 -2.90 -7.36 -9.80
N MET A 740 -3.31 -8.62 -9.97
CA MET A 740 -4.10 -9.07 -11.11
C MET A 740 -5.61 -8.83 -10.99
N VAL A 741 -6.11 -8.38 -9.84
CA VAL A 741 -7.54 -8.18 -9.58
C VAL A 741 -7.81 -6.89 -8.80
N GLY A 742 -9.02 -6.36 -8.93
CA GLY A 742 -9.48 -5.23 -8.13
C GLY A 742 -9.65 -5.59 -6.66
N GLN A 743 -9.71 -4.57 -5.79
CA GLN A 743 -9.78 -4.72 -4.33
C GLN A 743 -10.98 -5.57 -3.88
N GLU A 744 -12.06 -5.58 -4.65
CA GLU A 744 -13.25 -6.40 -4.46
C GLU A 744 -12.98 -7.91 -4.46
N ALA A 745 -11.95 -8.38 -5.18
CA ALA A 745 -11.65 -9.80 -5.37
C ALA A 745 -10.31 -10.25 -4.77
N VAL A 746 -9.46 -9.34 -4.29
CA VAL A 746 -8.11 -9.65 -3.76
C VAL A 746 -8.15 -10.75 -2.70
N GLY A 747 -9.06 -10.67 -1.73
CA GLY A 747 -9.14 -11.65 -0.63
C GLY A 747 -9.47 -13.07 -1.10
N ALA A 748 -10.41 -13.21 -2.03
CA ALA A 748 -10.79 -14.49 -2.61
C ALA A 748 -9.70 -15.07 -3.51
N VAL A 749 -9.06 -14.24 -4.34
CA VAL A 749 -7.94 -14.67 -5.21
C VAL A 749 -6.72 -15.10 -4.40
N GLN A 750 -6.37 -14.37 -3.34
CA GLN A 750 -5.31 -14.77 -2.43
C GLN A 750 -5.61 -16.12 -1.75
N SER A 751 -6.88 -16.39 -1.40
CA SER A 751 -7.28 -17.68 -0.85
C SER A 751 -7.10 -18.83 -1.86
N TRP A 752 -7.46 -18.63 -3.12
CA TRP A 752 -7.21 -19.60 -4.21
C TRP A 752 -5.71 -19.79 -4.49
N SER A 753 -4.94 -18.72 -4.39
CA SER A 753 -3.48 -18.71 -4.49
C SER A 753 -2.84 -19.63 -3.46
N LEU A 754 -3.12 -19.36 -2.18
CA LEU A 754 -2.58 -20.13 -1.05
C LEU A 754 -3.10 -21.57 -1.05
N GLY A 755 -4.39 -21.79 -1.31
CA GLY A 755 -4.96 -23.13 -1.40
C GLY A 755 -4.26 -23.97 -2.46
N SER A 756 -4.05 -23.41 -3.66
CA SER A 756 -3.34 -24.08 -4.75
C SER A 756 -1.87 -24.34 -4.41
N ASN A 757 -1.21 -23.40 -3.74
CA ASN A 757 0.16 -23.55 -3.28
C ASN A 757 0.31 -24.74 -2.31
N TYR A 758 -0.55 -24.85 -1.30
CA TYR A 758 -0.50 -25.94 -0.32
C TYR A 758 -0.87 -27.29 -0.94
N VAL A 759 -1.86 -27.32 -1.85
CA VAL A 759 -2.20 -28.53 -2.61
C VAL A 759 -1.02 -28.99 -3.45
N ALA A 760 -0.39 -28.10 -4.21
CA ALA A 760 0.77 -28.46 -5.04
C ALA A 760 1.98 -28.87 -4.17
N THR A 761 2.17 -28.20 -3.02
CA THR A 761 3.19 -28.55 -2.03
C THR A 761 2.99 -29.96 -1.48
N PHE A 762 1.75 -30.32 -1.11
CA PHE A 762 1.39 -31.66 -0.65
C PHE A 762 1.66 -32.72 -1.72
N LEU A 763 1.27 -32.46 -2.98
CA LEU A 763 1.51 -33.37 -4.09
C LEU A 763 3.01 -33.67 -4.26
N VAL A 764 3.85 -32.64 -4.26
CA VAL A 764 5.30 -32.82 -4.34
C VAL A 764 5.83 -33.55 -3.10
N ALA A 765 5.47 -33.10 -1.90
CA ALA A 765 5.99 -33.68 -0.66
C ALA A 765 5.66 -35.18 -0.51
N GLN A 766 4.44 -35.59 -0.86
CA GLN A 766 3.96 -36.96 -0.74
C GLN A 766 4.48 -37.87 -1.86
N PHE A 767 4.35 -37.44 -3.12
CA PHE A 767 4.60 -38.32 -4.26
C PHE A 767 6.04 -38.28 -4.74
N PHE A 768 6.82 -37.23 -4.42
CA PHE A 768 8.21 -37.12 -4.88
C PHE A 768 9.07 -38.35 -4.52
N PRO A 769 9.14 -38.82 -3.25
CA PRO A 769 9.98 -39.98 -2.93
C PRO A 769 9.55 -41.24 -3.68
N ILE A 770 8.22 -41.43 -3.84
CA ILE A 770 7.62 -42.58 -4.52
C ILE A 770 8.00 -42.58 -6.00
N VAL A 771 7.78 -41.44 -6.68
CA VAL A 771 8.08 -41.28 -8.11
C VAL A 771 9.58 -41.37 -8.37
N ASN A 772 10.40 -40.73 -7.54
CA ASN A 772 11.86 -40.81 -7.68
C ASN A 772 12.36 -42.25 -7.56
N ASN A 773 11.90 -43.00 -6.56
CA ASN A 773 12.31 -44.39 -6.39
C ASN A 773 11.81 -45.28 -7.53
N ALA A 774 10.56 -45.11 -7.96
CA ALA A 774 9.99 -45.88 -9.06
C ALA A 774 10.75 -45.63 -10.39
N LEU A 775 11.07 -44.36 -10.71
CA LEU A 775 11.83 -44.02 -11.91
C LEU A 775 13.25 -44.57 -11.86
N ASN A 776 13.92 -44.45 -10.72
CA ASN A 776 15.28 -44.97 -10.54
C ASN A 776 15.33 -46.51 -10.62
N GLN A 777 14.31 -47.21 -10.12
CA GLN A 777 14.19 -48.67 -10.26
C GLN A 777 13.88 -49.09 -11.69
N TRP A 778 12.98 -48.38 -12.37
CA TRP A 778 12.51 -48.74 -13.71
C TRP A 778 13.55 -48.49 -14.80
N LEU A 779 14.24 -47.34 -14.74
CA LEU A 779 15.22 -46.94 -15.76
C LEU A 779 16.66 -47.31 -15.40
N GLY A 780 16.92 -47.66 -14.14
CA GLY A 780 18.26 -47.87 -13.61
C GLY A 780 19.04 -46.56 -13.43
N GLY A 781 19.87 -46.45 -12.40
CA GLY A 781 20.61 -45.22 -12.08
C GLY A 781 19.86 -44.28 -11.13
N ALA A 782 20.22 -43.00 -11.11
CA ALA A 782 19.69 -42.02 -10.15
C ALA A 782 19.37 -40.66 -10.82
N GLY A 783 18.45 -39.90 -10.23
CA GLY A 783 18.18 -38.52 -10.63
C GLY A 783 17.22 -38.35 -11.82
N TRP A 784 16.50 -39.40 -12.23
CA TRP A 784 15.54 -39.33 -13.36
C TRP A 784 14.39 -38.35 -13.13
N VAL A 785 14.00 -38.14 -11.87
CA VAL A 785 12.94 -37.19 -11.49
C VAL A 785 13.24 -35.75 -11.91
N TYR A 786 14.52 -35.38 -12.07
CA TYR A 786 14.91 -34.03 -12.49
C TYR A 786 14.67 -33.75 -13.99
N PHE A 787 14.57 -34.78 -14.83
CA PHE A 787 14.07 -34.60 -16.20
C PHE A 787 12.58 -34.22 -16.21
N LEU A 788 11.81 -34.81 -15.30
CA LEU A 788 10.39 -34.51 -15.16
C LEU A 788 10.18 -33.07 -14.67
N PHE A 789 10.99 -32.60 -13.71
CA PHE A 789 10.99 -31.19 -13.31
C PHE A 789 11.41 -30.23 -14.43
N ALA A 790 12.41 -30.59 -15.25
CA ALA A 790 12.79 -29.80 -16.42
C ALA A 790 11.65 -29.72 -17.46
N GLY A 791 10.92 -30.83 -17.68
CA GLY A 791 9.74 -30.87 -18.53
C GLY A 791 8.59 -29.99 -17.99
N PHE A 792 8.30 -30.06 -16.69
CA PHE A 792 7.33 -29.16 -16.07
C PHE A 792 7.76 -27.70 -16.15
N ALA A 793 9.03 -27.37 -15.94
CA ALA A 793 9.53 -26.01 -16.09
C ALA A 793 9.32 -25.48 -17.51
N ALA A 794 9.56 -26.30 -18.55
CA ALA A 794 9.27 -25.89 -19.93
C ALA A 794 7.77 -25.64 -20.17
N LEU A 795 6.90 -26.52 -19.66
CA LEU A 795 5.44 -26.37 -19.74
C LEU A 795 4.96 -25.09 -19.03
N PHE A 796 5.45 -24.85 -17.81
CA PHE A 796 5.07 -23.66 -17.04
C PHE A 796 5.68 -22.37 -17.59
N ALA A 797 6.87 -22.41 -18.18
CA ALA A 797 7.43 -21.26 -18.89
C ALA A 797 6.56 -20.87 -20.09
N LEU A 798 6.05 -21.85 -20.84
CA LEU A 798 5.10 -21.62 -21.92
C LEU A 798 3.75 -21.09 -21.39
N PHE A 799 3.24 -21.67 -20.31
CA PHE A 799 2.00 -21.19 -19.68
C PHE A 799 2.15 -19.73 -19.22
N VAL A 800 3.21 -19.39 -18.50
CA VAL A 800 3.44 -18.03 -17.98
C VAL A 800 3.68 -17.04 -19.13
N SER A 801 4.39 -17.43 -20.18
CA SER A 801 4.62 -16.54 -21.31
C SER A 801 3.32 -16.18 -22.04
N VAL A 802 2.38 -17.12 -22.16
CA VAL A 802 1.12 -16.95 -22.91
C VAL A 802 -0.05 -16.45 -22.05
N LYS A 803 -0.22 -16.96 -20.83
CA LYS A 803 -1.44 -16.77 -20.02
C LYS A 803 -1.28 -15.78 -18.87
N VAL A 804 -0.06 -15.40 -18.48
CA VAL A 804 0.18 -14.47 -17.38
C VAL A 804 0.55 -13.09 -17.95
N PRO A 805 -0.20 -12.02 -17.61
CA PRO A 805 0.12 -10.66 -18.02
C PRO A 805 1.24 -10.04 -17.14
N GLU A 806 1.82 -8.94 -17.61
CA GLU A 806 2.73 -8.11 -16.80
C GLU A 806 1.94 -7.07 -16.01
N THR A 807 2.23 -6.93 -14.72
CA THR A 807 1.55 -5.98 -13.82
C THR A 807 2.37 -4.72 -13.56
N LYS A 808 3.68 -4.75 -13.81
CA LYS A 808 4.53 -3.57 -13.61
C LYS A 808 4.07 -2.39 -14.46
N GLY A 809 3.86 -1.24 -13.81
CA GLY A 809 3.49 0.01 -14.46
C GLY A 809 2.03 0.09 -14.90
N LYS A 810 1.18 -0.84 -14.44
CA LYS A 810 -0.26 -0.86 -14.72
C LYS A 810 -1.04 -0.18 -13.60
N LYS A 811 -2.03 0.62 -13.97
CA LYS A 811 -2.84 1.42 -13.03
C LYS A 811 -3.87 0.58 -12.29
N ASP A 812 -4.50 -0.36 -12.98
CA ASP A 812 -5.58 -1.20 -12.45
C ASP A 812 -5.62 -2.56 -13.13
N ALA A 813 -6.46 -3.47 -12.61
CA ALA A 813 -6.61 -4.82 -13.13
C ALA A 813 -7.12 -4.84 -14.59
N ASP A 814 -7.89 -3.85 -15.02
CA ASP A 814 -8.39 -3.78 -16.39
C ASP A 814 -7.26 -3.47 -17.38
N GLU A 815 -6.30 -2.62 -17.01
CA GLU A 815 -5.09 -2.39 -17.80
C GLU A 815 -4.17 -3.62 -17.83
N VAL A 816 -4.08 -4.38 -16.74
CA VAL A 816 -3.33 -5.65 -16.68
C VAL A 816 -3.88 -6.66 -17.68
N TRP A 817 -5.19 -6.78 -17.77
CA TRP A 817 -5.86 -7.73 -18.67
C TRP A 817 -6.15 -7.17 -20.07
N GLY A 818 -5.74 -5.94 -20.38
CA GLY A 818 -5.98 -5.31 -21.68
C GLY A 818 -7.47 -5.09 -21.98
N ARG A 819 -8.29 -4.86 -20.94
CA ARG A 819 -9.74 -4.63 -21.04
C ARG A 819 -10.10 -3.18 -21.26
N THR A 820 -9.14 -2.27 -21.08
CA THR A 820 -9.25 -0.90 -21.58
C THR A 820 -9.27 -0.95 -23.11
N ARG A 821 -10.42 -0.60 -23.68
CA ARG A 821 -10.61 -0.51 -25.13
C ARG A 821 -9.55 0.45 -25.67
N ARG A 822 -8.63 -0.03 -26.50
CA ARG A 822 -7.92 0.84 -27.44
C ARG A 822 -8.99 1.48 -28.30
N LEU A 823 -9.34 2.72 -27.97
CA LEU A 823 -10.00 3.62 -28.89
C LEU A 823 -8.87 4.20 -29.74
N ASP A 824 -8.38 3.36 -30.65
CA ASP A 824 -7.57 3.81 -31.79
C ASP A 824 -8.47 4.61 -32.74
#